data_AF-A0A2D5EBQ8-F1
#
_entry.id   AF-A0A2D5EBQ8-F1
#
_cell.length_a   1.000
_cell.length_b   1.000
_cell.length_c   1.000
_cell.angle_alpha   90.00
_cell.angle_beta   90.00
_cell.angle_gamma   90.00
#
_symmetry.space_group_name_H-M   'P 1'
#
loop_
_entity.id
_entity.type
_entity.pdbx_description
1 polymer ?
#
loop_
_entity_poly.entity_id
_entity_poly.type
_entity_poly.pdbx_seq_one_letter_code
_entity_poly.pdbx_strand_id
1 'polypeptide(L)'
;MSGLSQLKPIQTEEVLAASDIEAEKPKNPESTVVIWPKSERTFPAFQYCYLEREALSNGKLPHEKTRNFLVITESLCPQRRDLVATWIQEMVRGRCSINRAIHIGQALTWIDQNKLENFLFVEEDAKCLYRHYTSHLIQLVKEKEGDLNSVDGINLIHAGNLQRGMQSIIEYSIGISRRETRKWATILSRSNFDPWYAQFDTVEPIELSVECGIPKDSEITPENTRVAFKPTYSGSINAFKFCYLDRASLTSVGRGRSNQAQVRVRLSSISKQRCRLVLLWVKDMLTRSKSLDKSNTVCVLFDWIDRAKRDSDLYEKSRSQPLYQDFTAHLNDAISDNALSLGQAVKWQAEMRYILSLSNNIPASEIEEWAAKITLQIEYSNLDNAYVEVETYELIGDSEDKAPNDVVPEQAVVNYPLQPSYKIRAYKFCYLDRASLIPDVSPSSAFARRVNPASLCPKRCKLMARLIRLAINGTLVPYRAYRIVSIMDWIDAKGRGEDLHSVDDAKRLYADFTQYLLHMARLSQVGDKKGFGLSTACHKQEAMADLIKLSTNVPLSTVRTWATQLTRNAQDLPQPRLTENDAKTAYHLHSRFFWGYSQLVLSDHAAAAPLKIQLSDLGYEDFVAFNHNVTSYTKYGARGAEKNWRNVAFSEAGFDDDIQSVARKTKAQGICFDANQRENYRASQRVLVVNNFQLGEWTIRHFANRAIKHFGYMLMFASGCNADHLSGIDCQKGLLPKEDGANRMIAFKGRVKNELQKVTVPSAFQKDWRQMIRLREWMSSYCDQDAPKFGLCYVPLRGINKNKLVKLDDRTLKDSLAWPENGPSLVSRTPRKSKIQRVLEISGGDIGLVAGMVSNKPNTIRKHYGFKTFEDSAKQLSQFFTALKTSASLRVSGKVKPPIVSSGEKIPTGKCVAKTEDDRRYIDGIDEVRAPELTCGAPLACFFCKSFGIFNNYEDIHRILSVAAYIKFQSIQKSQALEIHGEKFLPIVARIEEIVEAFKKRSKAAKEIVQRSSRSIEKGDLDPFWLAQVNSLLDAIEVS
;
A
#
# COMPACT_ATOMS: atom_id res chain seq x y z
N MET A 1 -57.54 18.24 13.03
CA MET A 1 -56.95 17.93 14.35
C MET A 1 -57.89 17.11 15.26
N SER A 2 -58.71 16.19 14.73
CA SER A 2 -59.65 15.37 15.54
C SER A 2 -59.28 13.88 15.66
N GLY A 3 -58.24 13.38 14.97
CA GLY A 3 -57.86 11.94 15.00
C GLY A 3 -56.75 11.56 15.99
N LEU A 4 -56.06 12.52 16.61
CA LEU A 4 -54.92 12.24 17.50
C LEU A 4 -55.35 11.64 18.86
N SER A 5 -56.61 11.79 19.27
CA SER A 5 -57.14 11.29 20.55
C SER A 5 -57.49 9.79 20.54
N GLN A 6 -57.51 9.13 19.37
CA GLN A 6 -57.86 7.70 19.21
C GLN A 6 -56.65 6.77 19.04
N LEU A 7 -55.45 7.36 18.92
CA LEU A 7 -54.19 6.66 18.73
C LEU A 7 -53.75 5.95 20.02
N LYS A 8 -53.57 4.62 19.99
CA LYS A 8 -53.11 3.82 21.14
C LYS A 8 -51.75 3.16 20.85
N PRO A 9 -50.87 3.03 21.87
CA PRO A 9 -49.65 2.25 21.73
C PRO A 9 -49.98 0.75 21.70
N ILE A 10 -49.35 0.01 20.79
CA ILE A 10 -49.44 -1.46 20.76
C ILE A 10 -48.31 -2.05 21.60
N GLN A 11 -48.64 -2.98 22.48
CA GLN A 11 -47.63 -3.80 23.16
C GLN A 11 -47.05 -4.81 22.17
N THR A 12 -45.73 -4.77 21.99
CA THR A 12 -44.99 -5.72 21.14
C THR A 12 -44.93 -7.06 21.85
N GLU A 13 -45.42 -8.12 21.22
CA GLU A 13 -45.46 -9.47 21.79
C GLU A 13 -44.30 -10.34 21.31
N GLU A 14 -43.74 -10.05 20.12
CA GLU A 14 -42.70 -10.87 19.49
C GLU A 14 -41.57 -9.99 18.93
N VAL A 15 -40.32 -10.37 19.21
CA VAL A 15 -39.11 -9.65 18.77
C VAL A 15 -38.19 -10.60 18.00
N LEU A 16 -38.00 -10.35 16.71
CA LEU A 16 -37.23 -11.21 15.81
C LEU A 16 -35.91 -10.53 15.37
N ALA A 17 -34.84 -11.30 15.28
CA ALA A 17 -33.51 -10.82 14.89
C ALA A 17 -33.22 -11.06 13.39
N ALA A 18 -32.75 -10.03 12.68
CA ALA A 18 -32.36 -10.15 11.27
C ALA A 18 -31.04 -10.90 11.09
N SER A 19 -31.09 -12.24 11.06
CA SER A 19 -29.98 -13.14 10.67
C SER A 19 -30.35 -14.63 10.66
N ASP A 20 -31.64 -14.98 10.70
CA ASP A 20 -32.09 -16.36 10.81
C ASP A 20 -32.63 -16.86 9.46
N ILE A 21 -31.89 -17.78 8.83
CA ILE A 21 -32.17 -18.30 7.49
C ILE A 21 -33.38 -19.24 7.50
N GLU A 22 -33.70 -19.85 8.65
CA GLU A 22 -34.77 -20.83 8.81
C GLU A 22 -36.05 -20.23 9.41
N ALA A 23 -36.10 -18.91 9.63
CA ALA A 23 -37.24 -18.26 10.25
C ALA A 23 -38.57 -18.50 9.50
N GLU A 24 -39.55 -18.98 10.26
CA GLU A 24 -40.94 -19.13 9.82
C GLU A 24 -41.64 -17.77 9.68
N LYS A 25 -42.76 -17.76 8.97
CA LYS A 25 -43.58 -16.56 8.78
C LYS A 25 -44.27 -16.24 10.13
N PRO A 26 -44.18 -15.01 10.64
CA PRO A 26 -44.75 -14.67 11.95
C PRO A 26 -46.28 -14.83 11.92
N LYS A 27 -46.84 -15.41 13.00
CA LYS A 27 -48.30 -15.65 13.11
C LYS A 27 -49.07 -14.37 13.43
N ASN A 28 -48.46 -13.44 14.17
CA ASN A 28 -49.07 -12.18 14.61
C ASN A 28 -48.25 -10.97 14.14
N PRO A 29 -48.16 -10.71 12.81
CA PRO A 29 -47.32 -9.65 12.26
C PRO A 29 -47.66 -8.24 12.81
N GLU A 30 -48.88 -8.02 13.27
CA GLU A 30 -49.36 -6.79 13.90
C GLU A 30 -48.81 -6.52 15.32
N SER A 31 -48.12 -7.48 15.93
CA SER A 31 -47.42 -7.34 17.22
C SER A 31 -45.94 -7.72 17.17
N THR A 32 -45.37 -7.96 15.97
CA THR A 32 -43.97 -8.39 15.76
C THR A 32 -43.02 -7.23 15.38
N VAL A 33 -41.87 -7.12 16.06
CA VAL A 33 -40.80 -6.16 15.73
C VAL A 33 -39.53 -6.87 15.25
N VAL A 34 -38.89 -6.32 14.21
CA VAL A 34 -37.60 -6.81 13.72
C VAL A 34 -36.45 -5.92 14.21
N ILE A 35 -35.41 -6.56 14.75
CA ILE A 35 -34.17 -5.92 15.20
C ILE A 35 -33.02 -6.32 14.29
N TRP A 36 -32.25 -5.34 13.78
CA TRP A 36 -30.97 -5.62 13.11
C TRP A 36 -29.83 -5.71 14.12
N PRO A 37 -29.25 -6.90 14.40
CA PRO A 37 -28.31 -7.09 15.50
C PRO A 37 -27.04 -6.24 15.38
N LYS A 38 -26.60 -5.94 14.15
CA LYS A 38 -25.39 -5.16 13.88
C LYS A 38 -25.57 -3.65 14.01
N SER A 39 -26.80 -3.14 14.00
CA SER A 39 -27.07 -1.69 14.05
C SER A 39 -27.96 -1.26 15.21
N GLU A 40 -28.50 -2.21 15.99
CA GLU A 40 -29.50 -1.98 17.07
C GLU A 40 -30.71 -1.13 16.63
N ARG A 41 -30.92 -1.06 15.33
CA ARG A 41 -32.07 -0.37 14.75
C ARG A 41 -33.24 -1.34 14.74
N THR A 42 -34.36 -0.87 15.26
CA THR A 42 -35.64 -1.55 15.18
C THR A 42 -36.41 -0.98 13.99
N PHE A 43 -37.09 -1.86 13.24
CA PHE A 43 -38.04 -1.44 12.23
C PHE A 43 -39.43 -1.95 12.64
N PRO A 44 -40.37 -1.05 13.00
CA PRO A 44 -41.73 -1.41 13.40
C PRO A 44 -42.59 -1.79 12.18
N ALA A 45 -42.31 -2.91 11.52
CA ALA A 45 -43.09 -3.34 10.35
C ALA A 45 -44.58 -3.55 10.69
N PHE A 46 -44.88 -3.94 11.93
CA PHE A 46 -46.24 -4.19 12.43
C PHE A 46 -47.21 -3.01 12.22
N GLN A 47 -46.74 -1.76 12.28
CA GLN A 47 -47.61 -0.59 12.13
C GLN A 47 -48.29 -0.53 10.75
N TYR A 48 -47.71 -1.20 9.75
CA TYR A 48 -48.25 -1.23 8.39
C TYR A 48 -49.37 -2.24 8.21
N CYS A 49 -49.68 -3.05 9.24
CA CYS A 49 -50.94 -3.79 9.31
C CYS A 49 -52.15 -2.86 9.51
N TYR A 50 -51.94 -1.61 9.93
CA TYR A 50 -52.97 -0.62 10.24
C TYR A 50 -53.02 0.48 9.18
N LEU A 51 -54.22 0.80 8.69
CA LEU A 51 -54.44 1.86 7.69
C LEU A 51 -54.32 3.25 8.33
N GLU A 52 -54.61 3.40 9.63
CA GLU A 52 -54.50 4.65 10.36
C GLU A 52 -53.41 4.58 11.45
N ARG A 53 -52.36 5.40 11.27
CA ARG A 53 -51.15 5.42 12.12
C ARG A 53 -50.54 6.81 12.22
N GLU A 54 -49.80 7.07 13.29
CA GLU A 54 -49.18 8.38 13.61
C GLU A 54 -48.30 8.95 12.49
N ALA A 55 -47.66 8.09 11.68
CA ALA A 55 -46.88 8.52 10.52
C ALA A 55 -47.70 9.26 9.44
N LEU A 56 -49.03 9.17 9.47
CA LEU A 56 -49.94 9.88 8.55
C LEU A 56 -50.30 11.30 9.04
N SER A 57 -50.20 11.60 10.33
CA SER A 57 -50.68 12.87 10.91
C SER A 57 -49.63 13.99 10.94
N ASN A 58 -48.34 13.67 10.91
CA ASN A 58 -47.25 14.66 11.07
C ASN A 58 -46.52 15.06 9.78
N GLY A 59 -46.86 14.49 8.62
CA GLY A 59 -46.24 14.80 7.31
C GLY A 59 -44.73 14.54 7.21
N LYS A 60 -44.08 14.11 8.29
CA LYS A 60 -42.65 13.81 8.38
C LYS A 60 -42.46 12.31 8.52
N LEU A 61 -41.60 11.78 7.65
CA LEU A 61 -41.18 10.38 7.65
C LEU A 61 -40.61 9.96 9.01
N PRO A 62 -40.82 8.70 9.44
CA PRO A 62 -40.26 8.21 10.69
C PRO A 62 -38.73 8.20 10.61
N HIS A 63 -38.09 9.13 11.32
CA HIS A 63 -36.66 9.07 11.62
C HIS A 63 -36.40 7.92 12.60
N GLU A 64 -35.24 7.25 12.45
CA GLU A 64 -34.79 6.00 13.08
C GLU A 64 -34.70 5.98 14.64
N LYS A 65 -35.45 6.83 15.36
CA LYS A 65 -35.35 6.96 16.83
C LYS A 65 -36.69 7.00 17.59
N THR A 66 -37.85 6.94 16.95
CA THR A 66 -39.13 6.89 17.67
C THR A 66 -39.38 5.48 18.21
N ARG A 67 -39.55 5.35 19.53
CA ARG A 67 -39.83 4.07 20.23
C ARG A 67 -41.33 3.80 20.44
N ASN A 68 -42.20 4.77 20.17
CA ASN A 68 -43.64 4.63 20.34
C ASN A 68 -44.29 4.94 18.98
N PHE A 69 -44.85 3.93 18.31
CA PHE A 69 -45.65 4.11 17.11
C PHE A 69 -47.11 3.93 17.51
N LEU A 70 -47.89 5.00 17.40
CA LEU A 70 -49.31 4.92 17.70
C LEU A 70 -50.12 4.53 16.46
N VAL A 71 -51.10 3.66 16.65
CA VAL A 71 -52.06 3.28 15.59
C VAL A 71 -53.49 3.35 16.13
N ILE A 72 -54.47 3.40 15.22
CA ILE A 72 -55.87 3.16 15.58
C ILE A 72 -56.13 1.67 15.41
N THR A 73 -56.37 0.97 16.51
CA THR A 73 -56.51 -0.50 16.52
C THR A 73 -57.65 -1.00 15.62
N GLU A 74 -58.69 -0.18 15.45
CA GLU A 74 -59.85 -0.45 14.57
C GLU A 74 -59.50 -0.38 13.07
N SER A 75 -58.36 0.21 12.71
CA SER A 75 -57.89 0.32 11.31
C SER A 75 -57.06 -0.87 10.83
N LEU A 76 -57.04 -1.96 11.60
CA LEU A 76 -56.35 -3.20 11.23
C LEU A 76 -56.91 -3.73 9.91
N CYS A 77 -56.04 -3.90 8.91
CA CYS A 77 -56.40 -4.43 7.60
C CYS A 77 -55.98 -5.91 7.49
N PRO A 78 -56.92 -6.87 7.52
CA PRO A 78 -56.61 -8.29 7.46
C PRO A 78 -55.81 -8.69 6.22
N GLN A 79 -56.11 -8.09 5.07
CA GLN A 79 -55.43 -8.34 3.80
C GLN A 79 -53.95 -7.92 3.83
N ARG A 80 -53.57 -6.95 4.68
CA ARG A 80 -52.17 -6.54 4.86
C ARG A 80 -51.37 -7.43 5.80
N ARG A 81 -52.02 -8.22 6.65
CA ARG A 81 -51.30 -9.10 7.59
C ARG A 81 -50.40 -10.08 6.85
N ASP A 82 -50.89 -10.67 5.76
CA ASP A 82 -50.11 -11.64 4.99
C ASP A 82 -48.90 -10.99 4.26
N LEU A 83 -49.12 -9.81 3.69
CA LEU A 83 -48.08 -8.97 3.07
C LEU A 83 -46.99 -8.60 4.09
N VAL A 84 -47.38 -8.09 5.25
CA VAL A 84 -46.45 -7.64 6.31
C VAL A 84 -45.73 -8.84 6.93
N ALA A 85 -46.39 -9.97 7.13
CA ALA A 85 -45.76 -11.19 7.61
C ALA A 85 -44.69 -11.72 6.63
N THR A 86 -44.98 -11.72 5.32
CA THR A 86 -44.01 -12.08 4.27
C THR A 86 -42.82 -11.12 4.26
N TRP A 87 -43.11 -9.82 4.41
CA TRP A 87 -42.08 -8.79 4.47
C TRP A 87 -41.17 -8.96 5.71
N ILE A 88 -41.74 -9.20 6.89
CA ILE A 88 -41.00 -9.48 8.13
C ILE A 88 -40.12 -10.72 7.96
N GLN A 89 -40.65 -11.81 7.39
CA GLN A 89 -39.88 -13.02 7.14
C GLN A 89 -38.66 -12.76 6.25
N GLU A 90 -38.80 -11.96 5.19
CA GLU A 90 -37.69 -11.59 4.31
C GLU A 90 -36.66 -10.66 4.98
N MET A 91 -37.08 -9.84 5.96
CA MET A 91 -36.15 -9.10 6.83
C MET A 91 -35.35 -10.04 7.73
N VAL A 92 -36.03 -10.98 8.39
CA VAL A 92 -35.42 -11.93 9.34
C VAL A 92 -34.40 -12.84 8.63
N ARG A 93 -34.73 -13.30 7.41
CA ARG A 93 -33.83 -14.07 6.52
C ARG A 93 -32.66 -13.28 5.95
N GLY A 94 -32.55 -11.98 6.24
CA GLY A 94 -31.48 -11.12 5.74
C GLY A 94 -31.57 -10.79 4.24
N ARG A 95 -32.70 -11.08 3.58
CA ARG A 95 -32.95 -10.79 2.16
C ARG A 95 -33.47 -9.36 1.92
N CYS A 96 -33.93 -8.69 2.98
CA CYS A 96 -34.30 -7.28 2.99
C CYS A 96 -33.36 -6.45 3.87
N SER A 97 -32.62 -5.50 3.28
CA SER A 97 -31.83 -4.52 4.05
C SER A 97 -32.72 -3.48 4.74
N ILE A 98 -32.25 -2.86 5.82
CA ILE A 98 -32.99 -1.80 6.52
C ILE A 98 -33.39 -0.62 5.61
N ASN A 99 -32.52 -0.19 4.70
CA ASN A 99 -32.85 0.87 3.74
C ASN A 99 -33.99 0.43 2.80
N ARG A 100 -34.00 -0.84 2.37
CA ARG A 100 -35.10 -1.39 1.57
C ARG A 100 -36.40 -1.45 2.38
N ALA A 101 -36.33 -1.80 3.66
CA ALA A 101 -37.50 -1.77 4.55
C ALA A 101 -38.08 -0.33 4.67
N ILE A 102 -37.22 0.68 4.82
CA ILE A 102 -37.65 2.08 4.84
C ILE A 102 -38.39 2.46 3.53
N HIS A 103 -37.83 2.12 2.37
CA HIS A 103 -38.47 2.44 1.09
C HIS A 103 -39.81 1.70 0.88
N ILE A 104 -39.94 0.46 1.37
CA ILE A 104 -41.21 -0.28 1.36
C ILE A 104 -42.23 0.44 2.25
N GLY A 105 -41.83 0.83 3.46
CA GLY A 105 -42.69 1.61 4.36
C GLY A 105 -43.13 2.95 3.77
N GLN A 106 -42.25 3.63 3.02
CA GLN A 106 -42.57 4.88 2.33
C GLN A 106 -43.61 4.68 1.22
N ALA A 107 -43.50 3.62 0.44
CA ALA A 107 -44.47 3.30 -0.60
C ALA A 107 -45.83 2.91 -0.01
N LEU A 108 -45.88 2.14 1.08
CA LEU A 108 -47.14 1.83 1.80
C LEU A 108 -47.80 3.09 2.38
N THR A 109 -47.01 4.01 2.95
CA THR A 109 -47.55 5.30 3.41
C THR A 109 -48.14 6.13 2.28
N TRP A 110 -47.49 6.16 1.11
CA TRP A 110 -48.06 6.84 -0.05
C TRP A 110 -49.38 6.20 -0.52
N ILE A 111 -49.47 4.87 -0.52
CA ILE A 111 -50.71 4.14 -0.86
C ILE A 111 -51.84 4.54 0.08
N ASP A 112 -51.58 4.58 1.38
CA ASP A 112 -52.58 4.93 2.39
C ASP A 112 -53.03 6.39 2.29
N GLN A 113 -52.09 7.31 2.06
CA GLN A 113 -52.40 8.73 1.88
C GLN A 113 -53.31 8.98 0.67
N ASN A 114 -53.20 8.13 -0.36
CA ASN A 114 -54.00 8.22 -1.58
C ASN A 114 -55.24 7.32 -1.58
N LYS A 115 -55.51 6.59 -0.49
CA LYS A 115 -56.63 5.64 -0.37
C LYS A 115 -56.63 4.55 -1.46
N LEU A 116 -55.44 4.03 -1.78
CA LEU A 116 -55.22 3.04 -2.86
C LEU A 116 -54.94 1.63 -2.33
N GLU A 117 -55.25 1.33 -1.07
CA GLU A 117 -54.93 0.07 -0.41
C GLU A 117 -55.52 -1.17 -1.10
N ASN A 118 -56.68 -1.03 -1.75
CA ASN A 118 -57.34 -2.13 -2.46
C ASN A 118 -56.66 -2.50 -3.78
N PHE A 119 -55.82 -1.62 -4.33
CA PHE A 119 -55.15 -1.82 -5.62
C PHE A 119 -53.95 -2.77 -5.52
N LEU A 120 -53.57 -3.20 -4.31
CA LEU A 120 -52.36 -4.00 -4.08
C LEU A 120 -52.48 -5.49 -4.41
N PHE A 121 -53.71 -6.02 -4.41
CA PHE A 121 -53.95 -7.47 -4.33
C PHE A 121 -54.48 -8.08 -5.63
N VAL A 122 -54.67 -7.26 -6.68
CA VAL A 122 -55.09 -7.68 -8.02
C VAL A 122 -54.07 -7.17 -9.03
N GLU A 123 -53.67 -8.00 -9.99
CA GLU A 123 -52.58 -7.69 -10.93
C GLU A 123 -52.82 -6.41 -11.74
N GLU A 124 -54.00 -6.24 -12.34
CA GLU A 124 -54.29 -5.05 -13.16
C GLU A 124 -54.35 -3.76 -12.34
N ASP A 125 -54.90 -3.83 -11.12
CA ASP A 125 -54.92 -2.69 -10.20
C ASP A 125 -53.52 -2.38 -9.67
N ALA A 126 -52.70 -3.39 -9.37
CA ALA A 126 -51.32 -3.23 -8.91
C ALA A 126 -50.42 -2.63 -10.00
N LYS A 127 -50.70 -2.96 -11.27
CA LYS A 127 -50.06 -2.38 -12.44
C LYS A 127 -50.44 -0.92 -12.64
N CYS A 128 -51.71 -0.57 -12.45
CA CYS A 128 -52.18 0.81 -12.42
C CYS A 128 -51.52 1.61 -11.29
N LEU A 129 -51.52 1.05 -10.09
CA LEU A 129 -50.89 1.60 -8.89
C LEU A 129 -49.39 1.86 -9.10
N TYR A 130 -48.67 0.90 -9.69
CA TYR A 130 -47.25 1.01 -9.98
C TYR A 130 -46.93 2.13 -10.97
N ARG A 131 -47.79 2.31 -11.99
CA ARG A 131 -47.68 3.40 -12.96
C ARG A 131 -47.93 4.76 -12.31
N HIS A 132 -49.00 4.89 -11.52
CA HIS A 132 -49.31 6.13 -10.80
C HIS A 132 -48.20 6.51 -9.81
N TYR A 133 -47.70 5.55 -9.04
CA TYR A 133 -46.58 5.80 -8.13
C TYR A 133 -45.32 6.21 -8.87
N THR A 134 -45.03 5.57 -10.01
CA THR A 134 -43.88 5.95 -10.85
C THR A 134 -44.05 7.39 -11.35
N SER A 135 -45.20 7.77 -11.90
CA SER A 135 -45.48 9.15 -12.35
C SER A 135 -45.33 10.19 -11.23
N HIS A 136 -45.80 9.87 -10.02
CA HIS A 136 -45.61 10.72 -8.85
C HIS A 136 -44.12 10.94 -8.52
N LEU A 137 -43.32 9.86 -8.52
CA LEU A 137 -41.87 9.98 -8.31
C LEU A 137 -41.18 10.80 -9.42
N ILE A 138 -41.63 10.69 -10.67
CA ILE A 138 -41.12 11.51 -11.79
C ILE A 138 -41.37 12.99 -11.52
N GLN A 139 -42.57 13.35 -11.05
CA GLN A 139 -42.92 14.72 -10.72
C GLN A 139 -42.06 15.28 -9.59
N LEU A 140 -41.86 14.52 -8.50
CA LEU A 140 -41.00 14.94 -7.38
C LEU A 140 -39.53 15.15 -7.80
N VAL A 141 -39.03 14.38 -8.78
CA VAL A 141 -37.67 14.60 -9.31
C VAL A 141 -37.61 15.90 -10.13
N LYS A 142 -38.62 16.17 -10.97
CA LYS A 142 -38.70 17.41 -11.75
C LYS A 142 -38.79 18.65 -10.86
N GLU A 143 -39.55 18.58 -9.77
CA GLU A 143 -39.66 19.67 -8.78
C GLU A 143 -38.31 19.98 -8.11
N LYS A 144 -37.47 18.96 -7.88
CA LYS A 144 -36.11 19.13 -7.34
C LYS A 144 -35.09 19.69 -8.35
N GLU A 145 -35.28 19.38 -9.64
CA GLU A 145 -34.45 19.90 -10.72
C GLU A 145 -34.79 21.37 -11.05
N GLY A 146 -36.06 21.75 -10.93
CA GLY A 146 -36.53 23.13 -11.11
C GLY A 146 -36.16 24.07 -9.95
N ASP A 147 -36.14 23.56 -8.71
CA ASP A 147 -35.66 24.29 -7.54
C ASP A 147 -34.81 23.37 -6.64
N LEU A 148 -33.50 23.60 -6.65
CA LEU A 148 -32.53 22.84 -5.85
C LEU A 148 -32.83 22.94 -4.35
N ASN A 149 -33.54 23.97 -3.90
CA ASN A 149 -33.95 24.18 -2.50
C ASN A 149 -35.35 23.65 -2.17
N SER A 150 -36.07 23.07 -3.14
CA SER A 150 -37.40 22.49 -2.91
C SER A 150 -37.37 21.48 -1.75
N VAL A 151 -38.27 21.69 -0.78
CA VAL A 151 -38.42 20.85 0.42
C VAL A 151 -39.12 19.52 0.06
N ASP A 152 -39.94 19.53 -0.98
CA ASP A 152 -40.77 18.39 -1.41
C ASP A 152 -40.11 17.53 -2.50
N GLY A 153 -39.17 18.10 -3.26
CA GLY A 153 -38.49 17.40 -4.36
C GLY A 153 -37.43 16.37 -3.92
N ILE A 154 -37.31 15.26 -4.66
CA ILE A 154 -36.35 14.16 -4.37
C ILE A 154 -35.31 13.96 -5.48
N ASN A 155 -34.13 13.47 -5.13
CA ASN A 155 -33.13 13.12 -6.16
C ASN A 155 -33.46 11.79 -6.85
N LEU A 156 -32.99 11.63 -8.09
CA LEU A 156 -33.25 10.47 -8.94
C LEU A 156 -32.81 9.12 -8.34
N ILE A 157 -31.69 9.09 -7.60
CA ILE A 157 -31.24 7.86 -6.94
C ILE A 157 -32.24 7.43 -5.87
N HIS A 158 -32.76 8.39 -5.10
CA HIS A 158 -33.77 8.15 -4.09
C HIS A 158 -35.10 7.71 -4.73
N ALA A 159 -35.55 8.36 -5.80
CA ALA A 159 -36.72 7.95 -6.57
C ALA A 159 -36.61 6.50 -7.10
N GLY A 160 -35.45 6.11 -7.63
CA GLY A 160 -35.19 4.75 -8.07
C GLY A 160 -35.11 3.71 -6.94
N ASN A 161 -34.82 4.12 -5.71
CA ASN A 161 -34.90 3.25 -4.53
C ASN A 161 -36.37 3.09 -4.05
N LEU A 162 -37.15 4.17 -4.05
CA LEU A 162 -38.58 4.17 -3.74
C LEU A 162 -39.37 3.29 -4.71
N GLN A 163 -39.11 3.42 -6.02
CA GLN A 163 -39.72 2.59 -7.05
C GLN A 163 -39.43 1.09 -6.83
N ARG A 164 -38.22 0.74 -6.36
CA ARG A 164 -37.86 -0.64 -5.97
C ARG A 164 -38.54 -1.10 -4.68
N GLY A 165 -38.89 -0.18 -3.79
CA GLY A 165 -39.75 -0.43 -2.64
C GLY A 165 -41.12 -0.93 -3.11
N MET A 166 -41.77 -0.18 -4.01
CA MET A 166 -43.07 -0.57 -4.59
C MET A 166 -43.03 -1.91 -5.34
N GLN A 167 -41.96 -2.18 -6.11
CA GLN A 167 -41.78 -3.51 -6.74
C GLN A 167 -41.75 -4.65 -5.72
N SER A 168 -41.21 -4.40 -4.51
CA SER A 168 -41.15 -5.41 -3.46
C SER A 168 -42.52 -5.62 -2.81
N ILE A 169 -43.33 -4.57 -2.68
CA ILE A 169 -44.71 -4.69 -2.18
C ILE A 169 -45.52 -5.57 -3.13
N ILE A 170 -45.45 -5.31 -4.44
CA ILE A 170 -46.18 -6.09 -5.46
C ILE A 170 -45.72 -7.55 -5.48
N GLU A 171 -44.42 -7.78 -5.37
CA GLU A 171 -43.85 -9.13 -5.28
C GLU A 171 -44.37 -9.87 -4.04
N TYR A 172 -44.51 -9.19 -2.90
CA TYR A 172 -45.01 -9.79 -1.66
C TYR A 172 -46.55 -9.89 -1.59
N SER A 173 -47.30 -9.05 -2.32
CA SER A 173 -48.76 -9.04 -2.28
C SER A 173 -49.39 -10.03 -3.25
N ILE A 174 -48.86 -10.15 -4.47
CA ILE A 174 -49.45 -10.97 -5.54
C ILE A 174 -48.44 -11.94 -6.20
N GLY A 175 -47.20 -12.03 -5.70
CA GLY A 175 -46.21 -13.02 -6.16
C GLY A 175 -45.56 -12.72 -7.52
N ILE A 176 -45.83 -11.55 -8.11
CA ILE A 176 -45.28 -11.17 -9.41
C ILE A 176 -43.83 -10.71 -9.25
N SER A 177 -42.92 -11.38 -9.96
CA SER A 177 -41.49 -11.13 -9.84
C SER A 177 -41.12 -9.69 -10.18
N ARG A 178 -40.06 -9.16 -9.56
CA ARG A 178 -39.51 -7.84 -9.93
C ARG A 178 -39.10 -7.72 -11.40
N ARG A 179 -38.83 -8.83 -12.08
CA ARG A 179 -38.50 -8.81 -13.52
C ARG A 179 -39.73 -8.46 -14.36
N GLU A 180 -40.89 -8.93 -13.94
CA GLU A 180 -42.16 -8.67 -14.64
C GLU A 180 -42.69 -7.27 -14.34
N THR A 181 -42.66 -6.84 -13.08
CA THR A 181 -43.10 -5.49 -12.69
C THR A 181 -42.29 -4.37 -13.34
N ARG A 182 -41.02 -4.61 -13.70
CA ARG A 182 -40.18 -3.68 -14.46
C ARG A 182 -40.70 -3.39 -15.87
N LYS A 183 -41.54 -4.25 -16.43
CA LYS A 183 -42.16 -4.02 -17.75
C LYS A 183 -43.35 -3.06 -17.67
N TRP A 184 -43.88 -2.79 -16.47
CA TRP A 184 -45.12 -2.05 -16.29
C TRP A 184 -44.95 -0.53 -16.33
N ALA A 185 -43.77 -0.02 -16.00
CA ALA A 185 -43.43 1.41 -16.02
C ALA A 185 -41.92 1.64 -16.19
N THR A 186 -41.53 2.85 -16.61
CA THR A 186 -40.13 3.26 -16.82
C THR A 186 -39.31 3.16 -15.54
N ILE A 187 -38.16 2.48 -15.60
CA ILE A 187 -37.25 2.36 -14.45
C ILE A 187 -36.56 3.69 -14.18
N LEU A 188 -36.69 4.21 -12.96
CA LEU A 188 -36.04 5.43 -12.52
C LEU A 188 -34.58 5.12 -12.15
N SER A 189 -33.66 5.51 -13.01
CA SER A 189 -32.21 5.32 -12.82
C SER A 189 -31.45 6.45 -13.51
N ARG A 190 -30.18 6.69 -13.11
CA ARG A 190 -29.31 7.73 -13.70
C ARG A 190 -29.16 7.64 -15.21
N SER A 191 -29.35 6.46 -15.80
CA SER A 191 -29.33 6.28 -17.27
C SER A 191 -30.63 6.69 -17.95
N ASN A 192 -31.73 6.89 -17.22
CA ASN A 192 -33.09 7.01 -17.78
C ASN A 192 -33.74 8.39 -17.58
N PHE A 193 -33.11 9.31 -16.83
CA PHE A 193 -33.74 10.56 -16.38
C PHE A 193 -33.01 11.85 -16.76
N ASP A 194 -32.05 11.78 -17.69
CA ASP A 194 -31.57 13.01 -18.31
C ASP A 194 -32.64 13.45 -19.34
N PRO A 195 -33.17 14.69 -19.29
CA PRO A 195 -34.11 15.20 -20.29
C PRO A 195 -33.59 15.05 -21.74
N TRP A 196 -32.27 14.98 -21.91
CA TRP A 196 -31.60 14.73 -23.17
C TRP A 196 -31.79 13.30 -23.70
N TYR A 197 -31.96 12.32 -22.81
CA TYR A 197 -32.10 10.91 -23.16
C TYR A 197 -33.52 10.50 -23.62
N ALA A 198 -34.50 11.40 -23.53
CA ALA A 198 -35.87 11.16 -24.00
C ALA A 198 -35.99 11.09 -25.54
N GLN A 199 -34.91 11.39 -26.27
CA GLN A 199 -34.86 11.43 -27.74
C GLN A 199 -34.35 10.12 -28.38
N PHE A 200 -34.01 9.10 -27.58
CA PHE A 200 -33.37 7.87 -28.04
C PHE A 200 -34.14 6.63 -27.56
N ASP A 201 -34.36 5.67 -28.45
CA ASP A 201 -35.09 4.44 -28.17
C ASP A 201 -34.17 3.37 -27.54
N THR A 202 -34.77 2.45 -26.79
CA THR A 202 -34.08 1.28 -26.20
C THR A 202 -34.48 0.02 -26.97
N VAL A 203 -33.51 -0.68 -27.58
CA VAL A 203 -33.73 -1.94 -28.31
C VAL A 203 -33.22 -3.12 -27.48
N GLU A 204 -34.05 -4.14 -27.25
CA GLU A 204 -33.65 -5.41 -26.62
C GLU A 204 -33.19 -6.42 -27.69
N PRO A 205 -31.97 -6.98 -27.61
CA PRO A 205 -31.47 -7.90 -28.64
C PRO A 205 -31.59 -9.41 -28.29
N ILE A 206 -31.75 -10.29 -29.30
CA ILE A 206 -31.75 -11.78 -29.22
C ILE A 206 -30.32 -12.31 -29.03
N GLU A 207 -30.09 -13.19 -28.07
CA GLU A 207 -28.75 -13.67 -27.70
C GLU A 207 -28.26 -14.87 -28.56
N LEU A 208 -27.14 -14.73 -29.28
CA LEU A 208 -26.43 -15.79 -29.99
C LEU A 208 -25.23 -16.27 -29.16
N SER A 209 -25.22 -17.56 -28.81
CA SER A 209 -24.13 -18.25 -28.09
C SER A 209 -23.21 -19.00 -29.07
N VAL A 210 -21.90 -18.94 -28.84
CA VAL A 210 -20.86 -19.49 -29.74
C VAL A 210 -20.82 -21.03 -29.76
N GLU A 211 -21.46 -21.72 -28.81
CA GLU A 211 -21.46 -23.20 -28.75
C GLU A 211 -22.43 -23.89 -29.72
N CYS A 212 -23.43 -23.22 -30.27
CA CYS A 212 -24.52 -23.91 -30.98
C CYS A 212 -24.40 -23.96 -32.52
N GLY A 213 -23.39 -23.30 -33.11
CA GLY A 213 -23.37 -23.06 -34.56
C GLY A 213 -24.53 -22.17 -35.01
N ILE A 214 -24.38 -21.50 -36.16
CA ILE A 214 -25.49 -20.77 -36.78
C ILE A 214 -26.40 -21.81 -37.43
N PRO A 215 -27.70 -21.94 -37.08
CA PRO A 215 -28.58 -22.86 -37.79
C PRO A 215 -28.61 -22.47 -39.27
N LYS A 216 -28.43 -23.44 -40.16
CA LYS A 216 -28.20 -23.21 -41.60
C LYS A 216 -29.30 -22.40 -42.31
N ASP A 217 -30.48 -22.28 -41.69
CA ASP A 217 -31.66 -21.62 -42.26
C ASP A 217 -32.17 -20.42 -41.42
N SER A 218 -31.37 -19.88 -40.49
CA SER A 218 -31.76 -18.69 -39.72
C SER A 218 -31.51 -17.39 -40.47
N GLU A 219 -32.59 -16.69 -40.85
CA GLU A 219 -32.52 -15.32 -41.36
C GLU A 219 -32.10 -14.37 -40.22
N ILE A 220 -30.81 -14.03 -40.13
CA ILE A 220 -30.33 -13.05 -39.15
C ILE A 220 -30.76 -11.65 -39.61
N THR A 221 -31.83 -11.12 -39.03
CA THR A 221 -32.23 -9.73 -39.28
C THR A 221 -31.45 -8.75 -38.37
N PRO A 222 -31.03 -7.57 -38.88
CA PRO A 222 -30.16 -6.63 -38.16
C PRO A 222 -30.76 -6.05 -36.88
N GLU A 223 -32.09 -6.04 -36.76
CA GLU A 223 -32.80 -5.33 -35.71
C GLU A 223 -32.87 -6.06 -34.37
N ASN A 224 -32.53 -7.36 -34.32
CA ASN A 224 -32.84 -8.18 -33.16
C ASN A 224 -31.70 -9.07 -32.66
N THR A 225 -30.40 -8.84 -32.88
CA THR A 225 -29.36 -9.84 -32.51
C THR A 225 -28.29 -9.30 -31.52
N ARG A 226 -27.73 -10.13 -30.63
CA ARG A 226 -26.65 -9.87 -29.65
C ARG A 226 -25.72 -11.07 -29.66
N VAL A 227 -24.41 -10.86 -29.67
CA VAL A 227 -23.43 -11.96 -29.63
C VAL A 227 -22.85 -12.08 -28.23
N ALA A 228 -23.05 -13.23 -27.58
CA ALA A 228 -22.57 -13.52 -26.23
C ALA A 228 -21.47 -14.59 -26.26
N PHE A 229 -20.35 -14.31 -25.59
CA PHE A 229 -19.23 -15.24 -25.43
C PHE A 229 -19.22 -15.78 -23.98
N LYS A 230 -19.06 -17.11 -23.77
CA LYS A 230 -18.84 -17.75 -22.45
C LYS A 230 -17.75 -18.83 -22.54
N PRO A 231 -17.08 -19.26 -21.44
CA PRO A 231 -16.85 -18.62 -20.14
C PRO A 231 -15.35 -18.44 -19.80
N THR A 232 -14.42 -18.51 -20.76
CA THR A 232 -12.98 -18.29 -20.50
C THR A 232 -12.55 -16.81 -20.59
N TYR A 233 -13.40 -15.94 -21.15
CA TYR A 233 -13.13 -14.50 -21.28
C TYR A 233 -14.32 -13.68 -20.75
N SER A 234 -14.10 -12.85 -19.74
CA SER A 234 -15.13 -12.07 -19.04
C SER A 234 -15.57 -10.82 -19.82
N GLY A 235 -16.39 -10.95 -20.87
CA GLY A 235 -17.05 -9.80 -21.50
C GLY A 235 -18.01 -10.13 -22.65
N SER A 236 -19.10 -9.36 -22.76
CA SER A 236 -20.06 -9.38 -23.89
C SER A 236 -20.01 -8.07 -24.66
N ILE A 237 -20.12 -8.10 -25.99
CA ILE A 237 -20.11 -6.90 -26.85
C ILE A 237 -21.46 -6.75 -27.55
N ASN A 238 -22.08 -5.58 -27.45
CA ASN A 238 -23.24 -5.24 -28.28
C ASN A 238 -22.75 -4.64 -29.60
N ALA A 239 -22.47 -5.49 -30.60
CA ALA A 239 -21.98 -5.08 -31.92
C ALA A 239 -23.04 -4.29 -32.73
N PHE A 240 -24.33 -4.51 -32.47
CA PHE A 240 -25.42 -3.92 -33.26
C PHE A 240 -25.67 -2.44 -32.98
N LYS A 241 -25.16 -1.91 -31.87
CA LYS A 241 -25.14 -0.46 -31.65
C LYS A 241 -24.43 0.31 -32.78
N PHE A 242 -23.51 -0.37 -33.47
CA PHE A 242 -22.75 0.20 -34.56
C PHE A 242 -23.54 0.29 -35.85
N CYS A 243 -24.73 -0.31 -35.96
CA CYS A 243 -25.64 -0.19 -37.10
C CYS A 243 -26.30 1.20 -37.20
N TYR A 244 -26.26 1.97 -36.10
CA TYR A 244 -26.89 3.27 -35.97
C TYR A 244 -25.84 4.38 -36.01
N LEU A 245 -26.08 5.38 -36.84
CA LEU A 245 -25.17 6.52 -37.01
C LEU A 245 -25.29 7.54 -35.86
N ASP A 246 -26.44 7.59 -35.19
CA ASP A 246 -26.68 8.46 -34.04
C ASP A 246 -26.84 7.62 -32.76
N ARG A 247 -25.84 7.74 -31.87
CA ARG A 247 -25.73 6.94 -30.64
C ARG A 247 -25.21 7.74 -29.45
N ALA A 248 -25.69 7.40 -28.26
CA ALA A 248 -25.39 8.12 -27.02
C ALA A 248 -23.91 8.15 -26.59
N SER A 249 -23.01 7.32 -27.16
CA SER A 249 -21.58 7.30 -26.80
C SER A 249 -20.79 8.51 -27.32
N LEU A 250 -21.37 9.33 -28.21
CA LEU A 250 -20.67 10.43 -28.89
C LEU A 250 -20.47 11.70 -28.03
N THR A 251 -21.15 11.82 -26.88
CA THR A 251 -21.23 13.07 -26.09
C THR A 251 -20.62 13.01 -24.69
N SER A 252 -20.10 11.88 -24.22
CA SER A 252 -19.42 11.78 -22.90
C SER A 252 -17.89 11.82 -23.03
N VAL A 253 -17.28 12.89 -22.52
CA VAL A 253 -15.82 13.00 -22.35
C VAL A 253 -15.44 12.18 -21.12
N GLY A 254 -14.98 10.95 -21.31
CA GLY A 254 -14.41 10.16 -20.21
C GLY A 254 -14.29 8.67 -20.50
N ARG A 255 -13.05 8.17 -20.41
CA ARG A 255 -12.71 6.74 -20.47
C ARG A 255 -13.55 5.95 -19.46
N GLY A 256 -14.59 5.28 -19.93
CA GLY A 256 -15.42 4.38 -19.13
C GLY A 256 -15.68 3.10 -19.90
N ARG A 257 -15.19 1.97 -19.39
CA ARG A 257 -15.58 0.63 -19.84
C ARG A 257 -17.11 0.47 -19.64
N SER A 258 -17.92 0.75 -20.65
CA SER A 258 -19.34 0.41 -20.64
C SER A 258 -19.59 -0.81 -21.52
N ASN A 259 -19.18 -1.98 -21.00
CA ASN A 259 -19.85 -3.25 -21.33
C ASN A 259 -21.22 -3.31 -20.63
N GLN A 260 -22.01 -2.22 -20.67
CA GLN A 260 -23.36 -2.20 -20.11
C GLN A 260 -24.38 -2.65 -21.16
N ALA A 261 -25.38 -3.38 -20.68
CA ALA A 261 -26.36 -4.14 -21.44
C ALA A 261 -27.38 -3.30 -22.24
N GLN A 262 -27.33 -1.97 -22.20
CA GLN A 262 -28.25 -1.10 -22.92
C GLN A 262 -27.48 0.02 -23.62
N VAL A 263 -27.57 0.06 -24.95
CA VAL A 263 -27.03 1.15 -25.77
C VAL A 263 -28.21 1.86 -26.40
N ARG A 264 -28.26 3.18 -26.23
CA ARG A 264 -29.34 4.02 -26.78
C ARG A 264 -28.93 4.59 -28.12
N VAL A 265 -29.84 4.45 -29.08
CA VAL A 265 -29.66 4.80 -30.49
C VAL A 265 -30.91 5.53 -30.97
N ARG A 266 -30.78 6.37 -32.00
CA ARG A 266 -31.95 6.92 -32.68
C ARG A 266 -32.37 5.92 -33.75
N LEU A 267 -33.57 5.32 -33.65
CA LEU A 267 -33.98 4.26 -34.59
C LEU A 267 -33.94 4.71 -36.06
N SER A 268 -34.27 5.97 -36.32
CA SER A 268 -34.20 6.56 -37.68
C SER A 268 -32.78 6.69 -38.24
N SER A 269 -31.74 6.54 -37.41
CA SER A 269 -30.34 6.62 -37.84
C SER A 269 -29.74 5.28 -38.26
N ILE A 270 -30.55 4.22 -38.36
CA ILE A 270 -30.10 2.91 -38.81
C ILE A 270 -29.61 2.98 -40.27
N SER A 271 -28.39 2.50 -40.52
CA SER A 271 -27.81 2.46 -41.86
C SER A 271 -27.76 1.02 -42.37
N LYS A 272 -28.43 0.75 -43.50
CA LYS A 272 -28.44 -0.58 -44.14
C LYS A 272 -27.02 -1.05 -44.53
N GLN A 273 -26.19 -0.12 -45.01
CA GLN A 273 -24.79 -0.40 -45.37
C GLN A 273 -23.96 -0.75 -44.12
N ARG A 274 -24.19 -0.01 -43.03
CA ARG A 274 -23.56 -0.25 -41.72
C ARG A 274 -23.99 -1.57 -41.10
N CYS A 275 -25.27 -1.93 -41.18
CA CYS A 275 -25.78 -3.25 -40.79
C CYS A 275 -25.05 -4.37 -41.50
N ARG A 276 -24.89 -4.26 -42.83
CA ARG A 276 -24.16 -5.24 -43.64
C ARG A 276 -22.70 -5.39 -43.22
N LEU A 277 -22.01 -4.27 -42.99
CA LEU A 277 -20.62 -4.25 -42.52
C LEU A 277 -20.46 -4.88 -41.13
N VAL A 278 -21.33 -4.52 -40.18
CA VAL A 278 -21.32 -5.08 -38.82
C VAL A 278 -21.58 -6.60 -38.86
N LEU A 279 -22.50 -7.06 -39.71
CA LEU A 279 -22.75 -8.49 -39.90
C LEU A 279 -21.54 -9.24 -40.47
N LEU A 280 -20.86 -8.68 -41.48
CA LEU A 280 -19.62 -9.25 -42.03
C LEU A 280 -18.51 -9.33 -40.98
N TRP A 281 -18.34 -8.25 -40.21
CA TRP A 281 -17.39 -8.20 -39.10
C TRP A 281 -17.67 -9.26 -38.04
N VAL A 282 -18.93 -9.37 -37.59
CA VAL A 282 -19.35 -10.39 -36.61
C VAL A 282 -19.13 -11.81 -37.14
N LYS A 283 -19.47 -12.09 -38.41
CA LYS A 283 -19.25 -13.40 -39.03
C LYS A 283 -17.75 -13.75 -39.12
N ASP A 284 -16.87 -12.82 -39.49
CA ASP A 284 -15.41 -13.06 -39.51
C ASP A 284 -14.83 -13.24 -38.09
N MET A 285 -15.35 -12.50 -37.09
CA MET A 285 -14.92 -12.67 -35.70
C MET A 285 -15.30 -14.04 -35.12
N LEU A 286 -16.50 -14.53 -35.42
CA LEU A 286 -17.00 -15.83 -34.96
C LEU A 286 -16.26 -17.01 -35.60
N THR A 287 -15.80 -16.87 -36.83
CA THR A 287 -15.09 -17.94 -37.56
C THR A 287 -13.59 -17.99 -37.28
N ARG A 288 -12.94 -16.86 -36.94
CA ARG A 288 -11.47 -16.79 -36.77
C ARG A 288 -10.96 -16.74 -35.32
N SER A 289 -11.81 -16.96 -34.31
CA SER A 289 -11.46 -16.98 -32.86
C SER A 289 -10.51 -15.85 -32.43
N LYS A 290 -10.96 -14.59 -32.58
CA LYS A 290 -10.15 -13.41 -32.21
C LYS A 290 -10.56 -12.85 -30.84
N SER A 291 -9.57 -12.50 -30.01
CA SER A 291 -9.72 -12.01 -28.62
C SER A 291 -10.61 -10.77 -28.46
N LEU A 292 -11.27 -10.64 -27.30
CA LEU A 292 -12.09 -9.49 -26.88
C LEU A 292 -11.38 -8.12 -26.98
N ASP A 293 -10.04 -8.08 -26.93
CA ASP A 293 -9.25 -6.84 -27.02
C ASP A 293 -9.31 -6.13 -28.39
N LYS A 294 -9.76 -6.82 -29.45
CA LYS A 294 -9.99 -6.20 -30.77
C LYS A 294 -11.29 -5.40 -30.82
N SER A 295 -12.33 -5.82 -30.08
CA SER A 295 -13.63 -5.15 -30.12
C SER A 295 -13.61 -3.73 -29.54
N ASN A 296 -12.84 -3.51 -28.47
CA ASN A 296 -12.66 -2.17 -27.88
C ASN A 296 -12.00 -1.19 -28.87
N THR A 297 -11.14 -1.69 -29.76
CA THR A 297 -10.48 -0.85 -30.77
C THR A 297 -11.48 -0.47 -31.86
N VAL A 298 -12.26 -1.44 -32.33
CA VAL A 298 -13.33 -1.20 -33.30
C VAL A 298 -14.36 -0.18 -32.78
N CYS A 299 -14.72 -0.22 -31.48
CA CYS A 299 -15.59 0.81 -30.88
C CYS A 299 -15.09 2.24 -31.13
N VAL A 300 -13.80 2.46 -30.88
CA VAL A 300 -13.16 3.79 -31.02
C VAL A 300 -13.14 4.24 -32.48
N LEU A 301 -12.91 3.31 -33.41
CA LEU A 301 -12.90 3.61 -34.84
C LEU A 301 -14.27 4.09 -35.32
N PHE A 302 -15.34 3.37 -34.99
CA PHE A 302 -16.69 3.79 -35.33
C PHE A 302 -17.03 5.13 -34.65
N ASP A 303 -16.67 5.35 -33.38
CA ASP A 303 -16.88 6.66 -32.72
C ASP A 303 -16.16 7.80 -33.46
N TRP A 304 -14.95 7.56 -33.99
CA TRP A 304 -14.20 8.55 -34.75
C TRP A 304 -14.87 8.87 -36.10
N ILE A 305 -15.28 7.84 -36.85
CA ILE A 305 -15.96 7.99 -38.16
C ILE A 305 -17.28 8.75 -37.99
N ASP A 306 -18.05 8.40 -36.96
CA ASP A 306 -19.35 9.02 -36.68
C ASP A 306 -19.19 10.49 -36.26
N ARG A 307 -18.18 10.81 -35.41
CA ARG A 307 -17.84 12.21 -35.04
C ARG A 307 -17.37 13.03 -36.23
N ALA A 308 -16.60 12.43 -37.12
CA ALA A 308 -16.16 13.05 -38.36
C ALA A 308 -17.29 13.20 -39.39
N LYS A 309 -18.44 12.54 -39.18
CA LYS A 309 -19.58 12.45 -40.10
C LYS A 309 -19.19 11.84 -41.46
N ARG A 310 -18.30 10.84 -41.46
CA ARG A 310 -17.72 10.22 -42.67
C ARG A 310 -18.16 8.77 -42.89
N ASP A 311 -19.33 8.37 -42.40
CA ASP A 311 -19.82 6.99 -42.55
C ASP A 311 -19.91 6.55 -44.02
N SER A 312 -20.39 7.45 -44.90
CA SER A 312 -20.50 7.19 -46.34
C SER A 312 -19.18 6.80 -47.00
N ASP A 313 -18.05 7.25 -46.45
CA ASP A 313 -16.74 7.10 -47.06
C ASP A 313 -16.19 5.68 -46.88
N LEU A 314 -16.80 4.86 -46.04
CA LEU A 314 -16.40 3.48 -45.78
C LEU A 314 -16.75 2.51 -46.91
N TYR A 315 -17.72 2.83 -47.74
CA TYR A 315 -18.35 1.85 -48.64
C TYR A 315 -17.96 2.02 -50.11
N GLU A 316 -17.15 3.04 -50.42
CA GLU A 316 -16.69 3.34 -51.78
C GLU A 316 -15.17 3.53 -51.80
N LYS A 317 -14.46 2.78 -52.63
CA LYS A 317 -12.98 2.79 -52.72
C LYS A 317 -12.41 4.21 -52.89
N SER A 318 -13.01 5.01 -53.77
CA SER A 318 -12.61 6.39 -54.07
C SER A 318 -12.64 7.31 -52.84
N ARG A 319 -13.52 7.02 -51.87
CA ARG A 319 -13.68 7.80 -50.61
C ARG A 319 -12.98 7.15 -49.42
N SER A 320 -12.88 5.82 -49.42
CA SER A 320 -12.21 5.02 -48.38
C SER A 320 -10.71 5.26 -48.33
N GLN A 321 -10.07 5.51 -49.48
CA GLN A 321 -8.66 5.84 -49.53
C GLN A 321 -8.33 7.17 -48.82
N PRO A 322 -8.98 8.31 -49.14
CA PRO A 322 -8.85 9.53 -48.35
C PRO A 322 -9.20 9.35 -46.87
N LEU A 323 -10.25 8.59 -46.54
CA LEU A 323 -10.62 8.31 -45.15
C LEU A 323 -9.49 7.60 -44.37
N TYR A 324 -8.81 6.65 -45.00
CA TYR A 324 -7.69 5.93 -44.40
C TYR A 324 -6.45 6.81 -44.22
N GLN A 325 -6.18 7.69 -45.19
CA GLN A 325 -5.09 8.68 -45.13
C GLN A 325 -5.32 9.69 -44.00
N ASP A 326 -6.52 10.27 -43.91
CA ASP A 326 -6.88 11.24 -42.88
C ASP A 326 -6.89 10.62 -41.49
N PHE A 327 -7.35 9.37 -41.37
CA PHE A 327 -7.28 8.64 -40.11
C PHE A 327 -5.82 8.39 -39.69
N THR A 328 -4.94 8.06 -40.65
CA THR A 328 -3.51 7.87 -40.39
C THR A 328 -2.84 9.19 -39.96
N ALA A 329 -3.17 10.31 -40.60
CA ALA A 329 -2.69 11.63 -40.18
C ALA A 329 -3.16 11.99 -38.76
N HIS A 330 -4.43 11.76 -38.44
CA HIS A 330 -4.99 11.99 -37.10
C HIS A 330 -4.25 11.19 -36.01
N LEU A 331 -3.87 9.94 -36.31
CA LEU A 331 -3.10 9.13 -35.38
C LEU A 331 -1.67 9.68 -35.18
N ASN A 332 -1.04 10.19 -36.23
CA ASN A 332 0.29 10.81 -36.13
C ASN A 332 0.27 12.10 -35.30
N ASP A 333 -0.72 12.98 -35.52
CA ASP A 333 -0.89 14.19 -34.71
C ASP A 333 -1.14 13.84 -33.23
N ALA A 334 -1.97 12.82 -32.95
CA ALA A 334 -2.24 12.37 -31.59
C ALA A 334 -1.02 11.74 -30.89
N ILE A 335 -0.06 11.19 -31.64
CA ILE A 335 1.24 10.75 -31.11
C ILE A 335 2.09 11.99 -30.77
N SER A 336 2.21 12.96 -31.69
CA SER A 336 2.99 14.18 -31.48
C SER A 336 2.50 15.00 -30.27
N ASP A 337 1.19 15.01 -30.01
CA ASP A 337 0.59 15.69 -28.85
C ASP A 337 0.64 14.87 -27.53
N ASN A 338 1.32 13.71 -27.51
CA ASN A 338 1.35 12.77 -26.39
C ASN A 338 -0.04 12.29 -25.90
N ALA A 339 -1.07 12.41 -26.75
CA ALA A 339 -2.44 12.01 -26.43
C ALA A 339 -2.66 10.48 -26.58
N LEU A 340 -1.89 9.83 -27.47
CA LEU A 340 -1.94 8.40 -27.76
C LEU A 340 -0.53 7.78 -27.78
N SER A 341 -0.37 6.55 -27.30
CA SER A 341 0.92 5.84 -27.41
C SER A 341 1.12 5.23 -28.80
N LEU A 342 2.38 5.14 -29.26
CA LEU A 342 2.74 4.55 -30.55
C LEU A 342 2.16 3.14 -30.76
N GLY A 343 2.25 2.28 -29.74
CA GLY A 343 1.68 0.93 -29.82
C GLY A 343 0.14 0.89 -29.94
N GLN A 344 -0.56 1.90 -29.42
CA GLN A 344 -2.01 2.03 -29.61
C GLN A 344 -2.35 2.53 -31.02
N ALA A 345 -1.59 3.50 -31.54
CA ALA A 345 -1.77 4.02 -32.89
C ALA A 345 -1.61 2.92 -33.96
N VAL A 346 -0.54 2.12 -33.87
CA VAL A 346 -0.28 0.97 -34.76
C VAL A 346 -1.48 0.02 -34.78
N LYS A 347 -2.02 -0.30 -33.59
CA LYS A 347 -3.17 -1.19 -33.46
C LYS A 347 -4.43 -0.59 -34.09
N TRP A 348 -4.68 0.71 -33.91
CA TRP A 348 -5.86 1.38 -34.45
C TRP A 348 -5.80 1.49 -35.98
N GLN A 349 -4.63 1.81 -36.55
CA GLN A 349 -4.42 1.85 -38.01
C GLN A 349 -4.65 0.47 -38.66
N ALA A 350 -4.18 -0.61 -38.03
CA ALA A 350 -4.37 -1.97 -38.52
C ALA A 350 -5.84 -2.42 -38.49
N GLU A 351 -6.60 -2.02 -37.47
CA GLU A 351 -8.02 -2.36 -37.36
C GLU A 351 -8.87 -1.52 -38.34
N MET A 352 -8.53 -0.25 -38.61
CA MET A 352 -9.21 0.54 -39.65
C MET A 352 -9.03 -0.08 -41.03
N ARG A 353 -7.81 -0.52 -41.36
CA ARG A 353 -7.51 -1.25 -42.61
C ARG A 353 -8.36 -2.50 -42.76
N TYR A 354 -8.54 -3.24 -41.67
CA TYR A 354 -9.37 -4.44 -41.65
C TYR A 354 -10.87 -4.12 -41.87
N ILE A 355 -11.39 -3.06 -41.24
CA ILE A 355 -12.78 -2.62 -41.46
C ILE A 355 -12.99 -2.19 -42.92
N LEU A 356 -12.05 -1.45 -43.51
CA LEU A 356 -12.12 -1.02 -44.91
C LEU A 356 -12.01 -2.20 -45.89
N SER A 357 -11.22 -3.22 -45.56
CA SER A 357 -11.12 -4.46 -46.32
C SER A 357 -12.46 -5.19 -46.35
N LEU A 358 -13.13 -5.28 -45.20
CA LEU A 358 -14.46 -5.88 -45.08
C LEU A 358 -15.55 -5.06 -45.78
N SER A 359 -15.50 -3.73 -45.71
CA SER A 359 -16.55 -2.86 -46.28
C SER A 359 -16.48 -2.77 -47.80
N ASN A 360 -15.27 -2.72 -48.37
CA ASN A 360 -15.06 -2.57 -49.81
C ASN A 360 -14.78 -3.89 -50.53
N ASN A 361 -14.63 -5.00 -49.81
CA ASN A 361 -14.17 -6.29 -50.35
C ASN A 361 -12.82 -6.19 -51.07
N ILE A 362 -11.91 -5.37 -50.51
CA ILE A 362 -10.57 -5.12 -51.03
C ILE A 362 -9.57 -5.87 -50.15
N PRO A 363 -8.54 -6.54 -50.71
CA PRO A 363 -7.50 -7.17 -49.91
C PRO A 363 -6.84 -6.18 -48.95
N ALA A 364 -6.65 -6.58 -47.68
CA ALA A 364 -6.02 -5.72 -46.69
C ALA A 364 -4.58 -5.31 -47.06
N SER A 365 -3.91 -6.05 -47.97
CA SER A 365 -2.59 -5.69 -48.52
C SER A 365 -2.67 -4.46 -49.43
N GLU A 366 -3.72 -4.33 -50.25
CA GLU A 366 -3.90 -3.17 -51.14
C GLU A 366 -4.22 -1.90 -50.35
N ILE A 367 -5.01 -2.01 -49.28
CA ILE A 367 -5.31 -0.87 -48.39
C ILE A 367 -4.07 -0.45 -47.59
N GLU A 368 -3.14 -1.37 -47.32
CA GLU A 368 -1.87 -1.06 -46.64
C GLU A 368 -1.00 -0.09 -47.46
N GLU A 369 -1.18 -0.03 -48.77
CA GLU A 369 -0.48 0.90 -49.68
C GLU A 369 -1.10 2.30 -49.71
N TRP A 370 -2.33 2.47 -49.20
CA TRP A 370 -3.06 3.75 -49.27
C TRP A 370 -2.48 4.85 -48.37
N ALA A 371 -1.80 4.47 -47.29
CA ALA A 371 -1.14 5.40 -46.38
C ALA A 371 0.11 4.75 -45.77
N ALA A 372 1.11 5.56 -45.43
CA ALA A 372 2.31 5.07 -44.78
C ALA A 372 1.97 4.34 -43.47
N LYS A 373 2.55 3.16 -43.29
CA LYS A 373 2.38 2.38 -42.06
C LYS A 373 2.94 3.17 -40.90
N ILE A 374 2.11 3.39 -39.87
CA ILE A 374 2.58 3.86 -38.58
C ILE A 374 3.36 2.69 -37.99
N THR A 375 4.65 2.73 -38.20
CA THR A 375 5.56 1.76 -37.63
C THR A 375 5.89 2.16 -36.20
N LEU A 376 6.13 1.14 -35.35
CA LEU A 376 7.07 1.27 -34.24
C LEU A 376 8.47 1.52 -34.80
N GLN A 377 8.66 2.58 -35.59
CA GLN A 377 9.98 3.07 -35.93
C GLN A 377 10.45 3.87 -34.72
N ILE A 378 10.90 3.12 -33.71
CA ILE A 378 12.24 3.44 -33.26
C ILE A 378 13.11 3.21 -34.50
N GLU A 379 13.90 4.20 -34.92
CA GLU A 379 14.81 4.08 -36.06
C GLU A 379 15.67 2.81 -35.93
N TYR A 380 15.20 1.69 -36.48
CA TYR A 380 15.83 0.38 -36.40
C TYR A 380 15.87 -0.28 -37.78
N SER A 381 15.97 0.50 -38.85
CA SER A 381 16.33 0.00 -40.18
C SER A 381 17.67 -0.76 -40.19
N ASN A 382 18.52 -0.53 -39.18
CA ASN A 382 19.77 -1.27 -38.99
C ASN A 382 19.68 -2.46 -38.01
N LEU A 383 18.64 -2.59 -37.16
CA LEU A 383 18.57 -3.70 -36.18
C LEU A 383 17.77 -4.91 -36.66
N ASP A 384 16.80 -4.76 -37.58
CA ASP A 384 15.98 -5.89 -38.04
C ASP A 384 16.80 -6.97 -38.78
N ASN A 385 17.96 -6.61 -39.35
CA ASN A 385 18.88 -7.56 -39.98
C ASN A 385 19.76 -8.34 -38.98
N ALA A 386 19.91 -7.86 -37.73
CA ALA A 386 20.80 -8.46 -36.73
C ALA A 386 20.07 -9.42 -35.78
N TYR A 387 18.76 -9.27 -35.59
CA TYR A 387 17.96 -10.10 -34.68
C TYR A 387 16.97 -10.98 -35.43
N VAL A 388 17.08 -12.30 -35.26
CA VAL A 388 16.22 -13.29 -35.92
C VAL A 388 15.32 -14.03 -34.94
N GLU A 389 14.21 -14.57 -35.44
CA GLU A 389 13.39 -15.51 -34.69
C GLU A 389 13.99 -16.91 -34.81
N VAL A 390 14.25 -17.56 -33.68
CA VAL A 390 14.81 -18.92 -33.63
C VAL A 390 13.66 -19.92 -33.70
N GLU A 391 13.82 -20.96 -34.51
CA GLU A 391 12.90 -22.09 -34.52
C GLU A 391 12.94 -22.81 -33.18
N THR A 392 11.79 -22.99 -32.54
CA THR A 392 11.71 -23.56 -31.19
C THR A 392 10.86 -24.82 -31.12
N TYR A 393 11.25 -25.74 -30.25
CA TYR A 393 10.45 -26.91 -29.89
C TYR A 393 9.96 -26.83 -28.44
N GLU A 394 8.81 -27.45 -28.15
CA GLU A 394 8.21 -27.43 -26.81
C GLU A 394 8.51 -28.70 -26.02
N LEU A 395 8.82 -28.53 -24.74
CA LEU A 395 8.99 -29.58 -23.74
C LEU A 395 7.96 -29.39 -22.64
N ILE A 396 7.45 -30.49 -22.07
CA ILE A 396 6.49 -30.45 -20.96
C ILE A 396 7.26 -30.45 -19.63
N GLY A 397 7.05 -29.42 -18.82
CA GLY A 397 7.55 -29.32 -17.45
C GLY A 397 6.70 -30.15 -16.49
N ASP A 398 7.30 -30.60 -15.38
CA ASP A 398 6.70 -31.53 -14.42
C ASP A 398 6.22 -32.86 -15.07
N SER A 399 6.95 -33.35 -16.07
CA SER A 399 6.66 -34.63 -16.73
C SER A 399 7.21 -35.80 -15.91
N GLU A 400 6.46 -36.91 -15.84
CA GLU A 400 6.94 -38.17 -15.25
C GLU A 400 7.97 -38.89 -16.14
N ASP A 401 8.06 -38.50 -17.41
CA ASP A 401 9.02 -39.03 -18.38
C ASP A 401 10.43 -38.47 -18.14
N LYS A 402 11.45 -39.35 -18.17
CA LYS A 402 12.87 -38.94 -18.06
C LYS A 402 13.20 -37.87 -19.09
N ALA A 403 13.79 -36.76 -18.65
CA ALA A 403 14.27 -35.70 -19.55
C ALA A 403 15.13 -36.30 -20.70
N PRO A 404 14.92 -35.88 -21.97
CA PRO A 404 15.71 -36.38 -23.09
C PRO A 404 17.22 -36.19 -22.82
N ASN A 405 18.05 -37.18 -23.21
CA ASN A 405 19.51 -37.08 -23.03
C ASN A 405 20.08 -35.90 -23.82
N ASP A 406 19.56 -35.68 -25.03
CA ASP A 406 19.95 -34.62 -25.96
C ASP A 406 18.90 -33.50 -25.94
N VAL A 407 19.14 -32.49 -25.10
CA VAL A 407 18.38 -31.24 -25.11
C VAL A 407 19.21 -30.21 -25.87
N VAL A 408 18.59 -29.52 -26.82
CA VAL A 408 19.16 -28.37 -27.56
C VAL A 408 18.63 -27.09 -26.90
N PRO A 409 19.29 -26.59 -25.82
CA PRO A 409 18.76 -25.50 -25.00
C PRO A 409 18.52 -24.20 -25.77
N GLU A 410 19.29 -23.95 -26.82
CA GLU A 410 19.22 -22.79 -27.71
C GLU A 410 18.00 -22.78 -28.66
N GLN A 411 17.16 -23.82 -28.60
CA GLN A 411 15.88 -23.92 -29.32
C GLN A 411 14.72 -24.35 -28.39
N ALA A 412 14.99 -24.64 -27.12
CA ALA A 412 14.01 -25.24 -26.22
C ALA A 412 13.08 -24.21 -25.56
N VAL A 413 11.80 -24.58 -25.46
CA VAL A 413 10.79 -23.89 -24.64
C VAL A 413 10.10 -24.89 -23.72
N VAL A 414 10.11 -24.65 -22.41
CA VAL A 414 9.40 -25.52 -21.44
C VAL A 414 8.04 -24.92 -21.12
N ASN A 415 7.00 -25.73 -21.25
CA ASN A 415 5.60 -25.38 -21.05
C ASN A 415 5.01 -26.20 -19.88
N TYR A 416 4.13 -25.58 -19.09
CA TYR A 416 3.46 -26.24 -17.96
C TYR A 416 1.95 -26.30 -18.24
N PRO A 417 1.39 -27.46 -18.64
CA PRO A 417 0.00 -27.57 -19.08
C PRO A 417 -1.02 -27.09 -18.04
N LEU A 418 -0.76 -27.35 -16.76
CA LEU A 418 -1.63 -26.93 -15.65
C LEU A 418 -1.47 -25.45 -15.27
N GLN A 419 -0.41 -24.78 -15.73
CA GLN A 419 -0.12 -23.38 -15.44
C GLN A 419 0.43 -22.65 -16.68
N PRO A 420 -0.38 -22.47 -17.75
CA PRO A 420 0.10 -22.01 -19.06
C PRO A 420 0.71 -20.59 -19.06
N SER A 421 0.50 -19.82 -17.99
CA SER A 421 1.13 -18.52 -17.76
C SER A 421 2.63 -18.59 -17.45
N TYR A 422 3.17 -19.75 -17.07
CA TYR A 422 4.58 -19.91 -16.66
C TYR A 422 5.44 -20.60 -17.73
N LYS A 423 5.54 -20.04 -18.93
CA LYS A 423 6.38 -20.59 -20.01
C LYS A 423 7.86 -20.20 -19.85
N ILE A 424 8.78 -21.17 -19.86
CA ILE A 424 10.24 -20.90 -19.81
C ILE A 424 10.79 -20.91 -21.22
N ARG A 425 11.21 -19.75 -21.72
CA ARG A 425 11.86 -19.60 -23.03
C ARG A 425 13.39 -19.70 -22.88
N ALA A 426 13.87 -20.91 -22.58
CA ALA A 426 15.28 -21.17 -22.26
C ALA A 426 16.22 -20.72 -23.39
N TYR A 427 15.80 -20.89 -24.64
CA TYR A 427 16.57 -20.49 -25.82
C TYR A 427 17.10 -19.06 -25.75
N LYS A 428 16.29 -18.10 -25.26
CA LYS A 428 16.66 -16.68 -25.23
C LYS A 428 17.93 -16.40 -24.45
N PHE A 429 18.16 -17.15 -23.38
CA PHE A 429 19.27 -16.92 -22.47
C PHE A 429 20.55 -17.64 -22.89
N CYS A 430 20.47 -18.44 -23.95
CA CYS A 430 21.65 -18.98 -24.62
C CYS A 430 22.38 -17.91 -25.45
N TYR A 431 21.72 -16.81 -25.77
CA TYR A 431 22.26 -15.68 -26.55
C TYR A 431 22.50 -14.46 -25.63
N LEU A 432 23.70 -13.90 -25.70
CA LEU A 432 24.09 -12.73 -24.89
C LEU A 432 23.45 -11.44 -25.39
N ASP A 433 23.20 -11.35 -26.69
CA ASP A 433 22.57 -10.21 -27.34
C ASP A 433 21.17 -10.60 -27.86
N ARG A 434 20.15 -9.90 -27.37
CA ARG A 434 18.74 -10.19 -27.66
C ARG A 434 17.89 -8.94 -27.67
N ALA A 435 16.85 -8.97 -28.50
CA ALA A 435 15.98 -7.81 -28.72
C ALA A 435 15.24 -7.34 -27.46
N SER A 436 15.10 -8.19 -26.43
CA SER A 436 14.50 -7.81 -25.15
C SER A 436 15.38 -6.91 -24.27
N LEU A 437 16.66 -6.74 -24.59
CA LEU A 437 17.58 -5.85 -23.88
C LEU A 437 17.60 -4.43 -24.47
N ILE A 438 17.03 -4.26 -25.66
CA ILE A 438 16.97 -2.97 -26.35
C ILE A 438 16.03 -2.03 -25.57
N PRO A 439 16.49 -0.80 -25.23
CA PRO A 439 15.64 0.21 -24.61
C PRO A 439 14.34 0.42 -25.42
N ASP A 440 13.23 0.63 -24.73
CA ASP A 440 11.89 0.89 -25.31
C ASP A 440 11.20 -0.29 -26.03
N VAL A 441 11.84 -1.46 -26.12
CA VAL A 441 11.16 -2.68 -26.59
C VAL A 441 10.28 -3.26 -25.49
N SER A 442 8.96 -3.28 -25.71
CA SER A 442 8.03 -3.93 -24.78
C SER A 442 8.33 -5.43 -24.63
N PRO A 443 8.44 -5.97 -23.39
CA PRO A 443 8.68 -7.39 -23.14
C PRO A 443 7.62 -8.33 -23.74
N SER A 444 6.43 -7.82 -24.02
CA SER A 444 5.32 -8.58 -24.61
C SER A 444 5.31 -8.58 -26.14
N SER A 445 6.18 -7.80 -26.79
CA SER A 445 6.24 -7.72 -28.25
C SER A 445 6.75 -9.02 -28.88
N ALA A 446 6.34 -9.31 -30.12
CA ALA A 446 6.92 -10.41 -30.88
C ALA A 446 8.42 -10.19 -31.13
N PHE A 447 8.83 -8.94 -31.36
CA PHE A 447 10.23 -8.55 -31.56
C PHE A 447 11.13 -8.91 -30.36
N ALA A 448 10.65 -8.75 -29.12
CA ALA A 448 11.38 -9.15 -27.91
C ALA A 448 11.70 -10.67 -27.82
N ARG A 449 11.21 -11.50 -28.76
CA ARG A 449 11.52 -12.93 -28.87
C ARG A 449 12.76 -13.22 -29.71
N ARG A 450 13.23 -12.25 -30.48
CA ARG A 450 14.36 -12.38 -31.39
C ARG A 450 15.68 -12.26 -30.66
N VAL A 451 16.69 -12.94 -31.18
CA VAL A 451 18.06 -12.98 -30.65
C VAL A 451 19.04 -12.72 -31.78
N ASN A 452 20.24 -12.27 -31.44
CA ASN A 452 21.34 -12.17 -32.40
C ASN A 452 22.06 -13.53 -32.44
N PRO A 453 22.01 -14.29 -33.55
CA PRO A 453 22.61 -15.61 -33.63
C PRO A 453 24.11 -15.63 -33.37
N ALA A 454 24.82 -14.55 -33.72
CA ALA A 454 26.26 -14.42 -33.50
C ALA A 454 26.63 -14.32 -32.00
N SER A 455 25.65 -14.09 -31.13
CA SER A 455 25.87 -13.94 -29.68
C SER A 455 25.62 -15.22 -28.87
N LEU A 456 25.50 -16.38 -29.54
CA LEU A 456 25.33 -17.67 -28.88
C LEU A 456 26.49 -17.96 -27.93
N CYS A 457 26.18 -18.22 -26.66
CA CYS A 457 27.16 -18.48 -25.62
C CYS A 457 27.12 -19.95 -25.16
N PRO A 458 28.19 -20.75 -25.43
CA PRO A 458 28.24 -22.15 -25.03
C PRO A 458 28.13 -22.36 -23.50
N LYS A 459 28.67 -21.44 -22.69
CA LYS A 459 28.55 -21.53 -21.23
C LYS A 459 27.10 -21.36 -20.76
N ARG A 460 26.34 -20.47 -21.40
CA ARG A 460 24.90 -20.28 -21.13
C ARG A 460 24.06 -21.46 -21.60
N CYS A 461 24.39 -22.05 -22.76
CA CYS A 461 23.75 -23.27 -23.24
C CYS A 461 23.86 -24.40 -22.20
N LYS A 462 25.07 -24.64 -21.66
CA LYS A 462 25.29 -25.64 -20.59
C LYS A 462 24.45 -25.35 -19.33
N LEU A 463 24.35 -24.08 -18.92
CA LEU A 463 23.54 -23.67 -17.78
C LEU A 463 22.04 -23.88 -18.03
N MET A 464 21.55 -23.50 -19.21
CA MET A 464 20.14 -23.66 -19.59
C MET A 464 19.76 -25.13 -19.73
N ALA A 465 20.64 -25.99 -20.26
CA ALA A 465 20.41 -27.43 -20.32
C ALA A 465 20.19 -28.04 -18.92
N ARG A 466 20.98 -27.62 -17.91
CA ARG A 466 20.78 -28.03 -16.51
C ARG A 466 19.43 -27.56 -15.96
N LEU A 467 19.05 -26.32 -16.25
CA LEU A 467 17.79 -25.74 -15.82
C LEU A 467 16.57 -26.45 -16.44
N ILE A 468 16.63 -26.75 -17.74
CA ILE A 468 15.58 -27.47 -18.46
C ILE A 468 15.38 -28.86 -17.85
N ARG A 469 16.47 -29.61 -17.58
CA ARG A 469 16.37 -30.94 -16.95
C ARG A 469 15.68 -30.89 -15.58
N LEU A 470 15.99 -29.88 -14.76
CA LEU A 470 15.32 -29.71 -13.46
C LEU A 470 13.86 -29.29 -13.57
N ALA A 471 13.51 -28.53 -14.60
CA ALA A 471 12.14 -28.11 -14.88
C ALA A 471 11.28 -29.27 -15.41
N ILE A 472 11.85 -30.15 -16.25
CA ILE A 472 11.15 -31.35 -16.75
C ILE A 472 10.92 -32.34 -15.60
N ASN A 473 11.95 -32.62 -14.82
CA ASN A 473 11.87 -33.60 -13.71
C ASN A 473 11.11 -33.07 -12.47
N GLY A 474 10.44 -31.92 -12.56
CA GLY A 474 9.67 -31.30 -11.47
C GLY A 474 10.47 -30.87 -10.23
N THR A 475 11.81 -30.94 -10.28
CA THR A 475 12.68 -30.50 -9.18
C THR A 475 12.69 -28.97 -9.04
N LEU A 476 12.47 -28.25 -10.14
CA LEU A 476 12.38 -26.79 -10.18
C LEU A 476 10.94 -26.35 -10.47
N VAL A 477 10.26 -25.87 -9.44
CA VAL A 477 8.85 -25.43 -9.52
C VAL A 477 8.68 -24.26 -10.51
N PRO A 478 7.62 -24.22 -11.35
CA PRO A 478 7.41 -23.23 -12.42
C PRO A 478 7.63 -21.76 -12.01
N TYR A 479 7.11 -21.34 -10.85
CA TYR A 479 7.26 -19.96 -10.39
C TYR A 479 8.72 -19.57 -10.08
N ARG A 480 9.57 -20.52 -9.67
CA ARG A 480 11.00 -20.29 -9.42
C ARG A 480 11.76 -20.19 -10.74
N ALA A 481 11.47 -21.07 -11.69
CA ALA A 481 12.05 -21.03 -13.02
C ALA A 481 11.73 -19.71 -13.74
N TYR A 482 10.49 -19.23 -13.66
CA TYR A 482 10.09 -17.92 -14.19
C TYR A 482 10.84 -16.75 -13.53
N ARG A 483 11.28 -16.87 -12.27
CA ARG A 483 12.07 -15.84 -11.61
C ARG A 483 13.51 -15.84 -12.08
N ILE A 484 14.09 -17.00 -12.37
CA ILE A 484 15.44 -17.11 -12.96
C ILE A 484 15.49 -16.35 -14.29
N VAL A 485 14.46 -16.44 -15.13
CA VAL A 485 14.31 -15.64 -16.36
C VAL A 485 14.49 -14.14 -16.07
N SER A 486 13.75 -13.60 -15.10
CA SER A 486 13.86 -12.18 -14.73
C SER A 486 15.20 -11.77 -14.11
N ILE A 487 15.95 -12.72 -13.55
CA ILE A 487 17.27 -12.49 -12.97
C ILE A 487 18.31 -12.41 -14.08
N MET A 488 18.22 -13.30 -15.08
CA MET A 488 19.10 -13.30 -16.25
C MET A 488 18.98 -11.98 -17.02
N ASP A 489 17.76 -11.46 -17.20
CA ASP A 489 17.56 -10.12 -17.79
C ASP A 489 18.24 -9.01 -16.98
N TRP A 490 18.23 -9.08 -15.65
CA TRP A 490 18.92 -8.10 -14.81
C TRP A 490 20.45 -8.20 -14.92
N ILE A 491 20.99 -9.42 -14.97
CA ILE A 491 22.43 -9.66 -15.12
C ILE A 491 22.92 -9.11 -16.47
N ASP A 492 22.18 -9.40 -17.54
CA ASP A 492 22.57 -9.03 -18.89
C ASP A 492 22.39 -7.52 -19.13
N ALA A 493 21.34 -6.91 -18.60
CA ALA A 493 21.17 -5.45 -18.62
C ALA A 493 22.28 -4.70 -17.86
N LYS A 494 23.02 -5.38 -16.98
CA LYS A 494 24.20 -4.84 -16.29
C LYS A 494 25.53 -5.24 -16.93
N GLY A 495 25.51 -6.03 -18.01
CA GLY A 495 26.72 -6.53 -18.66
C GLY A 495 27.52 -7.53 -17.81
N ARG A 496 26.90 -8.18 -16.81
CA ARG A 496 27.58 -9.01 -15.80
C ARG A 496 27.44 -10.51 -16.05
N GLY A 497 27.29 -10.90 -17.32
CA GLY A 497 27.01 -12.29 -17.69
C GLY A 497 28.13 -13.26 -17.31
N GLU A 498 29.39 -12.83 -17.41
CA GLU A 498 30.55 -13.66 -17.09
C GLU A 498 30.71 -13.92 -15.58
N ASP A 499 30.22 -13.02 -14.73
CA ASP A 499 30.30 -13.13 -13.27
C ASP A 499 29.62 -14.41 -12.74
N LEU A 500 28.69 -15.00 -13.49
CA LEU A 500 28.05 -16.28 -13.13
C LEU A 500 28.99 -17.49 -13.21
N HIS A 501 30.12 -17.37 -13.91
CA HIS A 501 30.99 -18.51 -14.22
C HIS A 501 32.20 -18.65 -13.29
N SER A 502 32.38 -17.72 -12.34
CA SER A 502 33.46 -17.69 -11.35
C SER A 502 32.87 -17.61 -9.95
N VAL A 503 33.46 -18.30 -8.97
CA VAL A 503 32.96 -18.30 -7.58
C VAL A 503 33.10 -16.91 -6.93
N ASP A 504 34.23 -16.24 -7.13
CA ASP A 504 34.49 -14.93 -6.53
C ASP A 504 33.61 -13.84 -7.13
N ASP A 505 33.38 -13.88 -8.44
CA ASP A 505 32.54 -12.90 -9.12
C ASP A 505 31.04 -13.18 -8.86
N ALA A 506 30.63 -14.45 -8.80
CA ALA A 506 29.28 -14.82 -8.41
C ALA A 506 28.95 -14.38 -6.98
N LYS A 507 29.94 -14.38 -6.07
CA LYS A 507 29.80 -13.85 -4.71
C LYS A 507 29.52 -12.35 -4.71
N ARG A 508 30.26 -11.57 -5.50
CA ARG A 508 30.02 -10.12 -5.66
C ARG A 508 28.66 -9.86 -6.32
N LEU A 509 28.34 -10.61 -7.38
CA LEU A 509 27.06 -10.52 -8.09
C LEU A 509 25.87 -10.81 -7.16
N TYR A 510 25.97 -11.82 -6.29
CA TYR A 510 24.94 -12.15 -5.30
C TYR A 510 24.74 -11.04 -4.27
N ALA A 511 25.83 -10.42 -3.79
CA ALA A 511 25.77 -9.31 -2.85
C ALA A 511 25.12 -8.07 -3.48
N ASP A 512 25.52 -7.70 -4.70
CA ASP A 512 24.98 -6.54 -5.42
C ASP A 512 23.52 -6.74 -5.79
N PHE A 513 23.16 -7.95 -6.24
CA PHE A 513 21.77 -8.29 -6.50
C PHE A 513 20.93 -8.20 -5.21
N THR A 514 21.44 -8.66 -4.07
CA THR A 514 20.76 -8.55 -2.77
C THR A 514 20.54 -7.08 -2.38
N GLN A 515 21.51 -6.20 -2.60
CA GLN A 515 21.36 -4.76 -2.37
C GLN A 515 20.31 -4.14 -3.29
N TYR A 516 20.32 -4.51 -4.57
CA TYR A 516 19.29 -4.11 -5.53
C TYR A 516 17.89 -4.54 -5.07
N LEU A 517 17.72 -5.79 -4.64
CA LEU A 517 16.45 -6.30 -4.13
C LEU A 517 15.96 -5.51 -2.89
N LEU A 518 16.87 -5.14 -1.98
CA LEU A 518 16.56 -4.30 -0.82
C LEU A 518 16.14 -2.88 -1.23
N HIS A 519 16.84 -2.29 -2.20
CA HIS A 519 16.48 -0.99 -2.75
C HIS A 519 15.08 -1.02 -3.38
N MET A 520 14.79 -2.02 -4.22
CA MET A 520 13.48 -2.21 -4.84
C MET A 520 12.36 -2.48 -3.83
N ALA A 521 12.67 -3.21 -2.75
CA ALA A 521 11.76 -3.41 -1.63
C ALA A 521 11.45 -2.12 -0.88
N ARG A 522 12.45 -1.24 -0.68
CA ARG A 522 12.24 0.09 -0.11
C ARG A 522 11.39 0.96 -1.03
N LEU A 523 11.70 0.99 -2.33
CA LEU A 523 10.91 1.72 -3.33
C LEU A 523 9.46 1.26 -3.41
N SER A 524 9.17 -0.02 -3.11
CA SER A 524 7.78 -0.51 -3.04
C SER A 524 6.93 0.17 -1.97
N GLN A 525 7.58 0.81 -0.98
CA GLN A 525 6.93 1.60 0.08
C GLN A 525 6.79 3.08 -0.29
N VAL A 526 7.44 3.55 -1.37
CA VAL A 526 7.55 4.96 -1.76
C VAL A 526 6.64 5.28 -2.96
N GLY A 527 5.46 4.67 -3.02
CA GLY A 527 4.37 5.15 -3.87
C GLY A 527 4.47 4.82 -5.36
N ASP A 528 5.57 5.03 -6.06
CA ASP A 528 5.62 4.74 -7.51
C ASP A 528 5.81 3.23 -7.78
N LYS A 529 5.19 2.71 -8.84
CA LYS A 529 5.28 1.30 -9.28
C LYS A 529 6.70 0.84 -9.67
N LYS A 530 7.75 1.51 -9.19
CA LYS A 530 9.15 1.25 -9.46
C LYS A 530 9.73 0.11 -8.61
N GLY A 531 9.09 -0.29 -7.50
CA GLY A 531 9.57 -1.36 -6.61
C GLY A 531 8.66 -2.59 -6.50
N PHE A 532 9.16 -3.68 -5.91
CA PHE A 532 8.38 -4.88 -5.58
C PHE A 532 8.51 -5.25 -4.09
N GLY A 533 7.48 -5.87 -3.52
CA GLY A 533 7.44 -6.17 -2.08
C GLY A 533 8.51 -7.15 -1.60
N LEU A 534 8.76 -7.18 -0.28
CA LEU A 534 9.77 -8.01 0.37
C LEU A 534 9.61 -9.51 0.12
N SER A 535 8.38 -10.01 0.02
CA SER A 535 8.13 -11.41 -0.35
C SER A 535 8.66 -11.71 -1.75
N THR A 536 8.46 -10.81 -2.71
CA THR A 536 9.00 -10.95 -4.07
C THR A 536 10.52 -10.84 -4.09
N ALA A 537 11.09 -9.94 -3.28
CA ALA A 537 12.54 -9.80 -3.12
C ALA A 537 13.19 -11.07 -2.56
N CYS A 538 12.67 -11.61 -1.46
CA CYS A 538 13.12 -12.86 -0.85
C CYS A 538 13.17 -14.00 -1.86
N HIS A 539 12.07 -14.19 -2.59
CA HIS A 539 12.00 -15.21 -3.62
C HIS A 539 12.97 -15.01 -4.80
N LYS A 540 13.26 -13.77 -5.19
CA LYS A 540 14.26 -13.48 -6.22
C LYS A 540 15.67 -13.79 -5.70
N GLN A 541 15.95 -13.53 -4.42
CA GLN A 541 17.22 -13.89 -3.79
C GLN A 541 17.39 -15.43 -3.74
N GLU A 542 16.34 -16.17 -3.37
CA GLU A 542 16.35 -17.64 -3.41
C GLU A 542 16.65 -18.16 -4.83
N ALA A 543 15.97 -17.61 -5.84
CA ALA A 543 16.17 -18.01 -7.23
C ALA A 543 17.58 -17.65 -7.77
N MET A 544 18.19 -16.56 -7.28
CA MET A 544 19.58 -16.22 -7.60
C MET A 544 20.57 -17.22 -6.98
N ALA A 545 20.32 -17.66 -5.74
CA ALA A 545 21.14 -18.69 -5.12
C ALA A 545 21.04 -20.03 -5.86
N ASP A 546 19.83 -20.40 -6.30
CA ASP A 546 19.60 -21.58 -7.15
C ASP A 546 20.36 -21.45 -8.49
N LEU A 547 20.32 -20.27 -9.13
CA LEU A 547 21.08 -20.00 -10.36
C LEU A 547 22.60 -20.14 -10.15
N ILE A 548 23.15 -19.55 -9.09
CA ILE A 548 24.57 -19.64 -8.75
C ILE A 548 24.97 -21.10 -8.53
N LYS A 549 24.21 -21.85 -7.74
CA LYS A 549 24.44 -23.29 -7.51
C LYS A 549 24.52 -24.04 -8.84
N LEU A 550 23.61 -23.76 -9.79
CA LEU A 550 23.61 -24.41 -11.10
C LEU A 550 24.82 -24.04 -11.97
N SER A 551 25.33 -22.82 -11.82
CA SER A 551 26.47 -22.31 -12.59
C SER A 551 27.83 -22.71 -12.02
N THR A 552 28.02 -22.68 -10.70
CA THR A 552 29.32 -22.83 -10.03
C THR A 552 29.45 -24.14 -9.23
N ASN A 553 28.37 -24.91 -9.08
CA ASN A 553 28.27 -26.09 -8.21
C ASN A 553 28.52 -25.83 -6.71
N VAL A 554 28.56 -24.57 -6.26
CA VAL A 554 28.68 -24.25 -4.83
C VAL A 554 27.40 -24.63 -4.07
N PRO A 555 27.48 -25.26 -2.88
CA PRO A 555 26.31 -25.60 -2.09
C PRO A 555 25.47 -24.37 -1.70
N LEU A 556 24.15 -24.52 -1.70
CA LEU A 556 23.22 -23.44 -1.32
C LEU A 556 23.46 -22.91 0.10
N SER A 557 23.88 -23.77 1.03
CA SER A 557 24.24 -23.37 2.40
C SER A 557 25.33 -22.31 2.38
N THR A 558 26.35 -22.49 1.54
CA THR A 558 27.46 -21.55 1.36
C THR A 558 27.05 -20.29 0.60
N VAL A 559 26.33 -20.40 -0.52
CA VAL A 559 25.87 -19.22 -1.28
C VAL A 559 25.02 -18.29 -0.41
N ARG A 560 24.16 -18.87 0.44
CA ARG A 560 23.28 -18.14 1.34
C ARG A 560 23.99 -17.37 2.45
N THR A 561 25.27 -17.60 2.71
CA THR A 561 26.05 -16.81 3.69
C THR A 561 26.74 -15.60 3.05
N TRP A 562 26.75 -15.49 1.72
CA TRP A 562 27.47 -14.42 1.01
C TRP A 562 26.81 -13.05 1.12
N ALA A 563 25.52 -12.99 1.48
CA ALA A 563 24.79 -11.75 1.71
C ALA A 563 23.67 -11.97 2.74
N THR A 564 23.15 -10.88 3.31
CA THR A 564 22.03 -10.94 4.26
C THR A 564 20.82 -11.61 3.63
N GLN A 565 20.31 -12.67 4.27
CA GLN A 565 19.10 -13.34 3.81
C GLN A 565 17.87 -12.45 4.04
N LEU A 566 17.09 -12.27 2.98
CA LEU A 566 15.84 -11.53 3.02
C LEU A 566 14.74 -12.44 3.58
N THR A 567 14.03 -11.95 4.60
CA THR A 567 12.89 -12.67 5.19
C THR A 567 11.56 -12.17 4.63
N ARG A 568 10.57 -13.06 4.59
CA ARG A 568 9.23 -12.76 4.02
C ARG A 568 8.45 -11.73 4.86
N ASN A 569 8.81 -11.59 6.14
CA ASN A 569 8.22 -10.64 7.07
C ASN A 569 9.13 -9.43 7.28
N ALA A 570 8.63 -8.23 7.01
CA ALA A 570 9.32 -6.97 7.31
C ALA A 570 9.67 -6.77 8.80
N GLN A 571 9.08 -7.59 9.68
CA GLN A 571 9.32 -7.63 11.12
C GLN A 571 10.59 -8.40 11.52
N ASP A 572 11.08 -9.30 10.66
CA ASP A 572 12.25 -10.15 10.91
C ASP A 572 13.50 -9.64 10.18
N LEU A 573 13.34 -8.67 9.28
CA LEU A 573 14.45 -7.90 8.75
C LEU A 573 14.97 -6.93 9.82
N PRO A 574 16.29 -6.68 9.88
CA PRO A 574 16.82 -5.51 10.58
C PRO A 574 16.20 -4.25 9.94
N GLN A 575 15.14 -3.72 10.53
CA GLN A 575 14.55 -2.46 10.07
C GLN A 575 15.60 -1.35 10.11
N PRO A 576 15.62 -0.43 9.13
CA PRO A 576 16.60 0.65 9.07
C PRO A 576 16.62 1.39 10.39
N ARG A 577 17.82 1.55 10.94
CA ARG A 577 18.07 2.27 12.18
C ARG A 577 17.76 3.74 11.93
N LEU A 578 17.00 4.39 12.82
CA LEU A 578 17.03 5.85 12.88
C LEU A 578 18.40 6.25 13.40
N THR A 579 19.02 7.24 12.76
CA THR A 579 20.15 7.92 13.39
C THR A 579 19.67 8.61 14.67
N GLU A 580 20.59 8.96 15.58
CA GLU A 580 20.21 9.73 16.77
C GLU A 580 19.51 11.04 16.39
N ASN A 581 19.96 11.66 15.29
CA ASN A 581 19.35 12.86 14.75
C ASN A 581 17.92 12.60 14.27
N ASP A 582 17.67 11.53 13.50
CA ASP A 582 16.32 11.22 13.02
C ASP A 582 15.36 10.90 14.17
N ALA A 583 15.84 10.26 15.24
CA ALA A 583 15.04 9.98 16.42
C ALA A 583 14.65 11.26 17.19
N LYS A 584 15.59 12.21 17.32
CA LYS A 584 15.32 13.54 17.90
C LYS A 584 14.31 14.29 17.05
N THR A 585 14.54 14.37 15.74
CA THR A 585 13.64 15.01 14.78
C THR A 585 12.23 14.40 14.84
N ALA A 586 12.12 13.07 14.87
CA ALA A 586 10.84 12.38 14.99
C ALA A 586 10.10 12.76 16.29
N TYR A 587 10.81 12.76 17.43
CA TYR A 587 10.22 13.15 18.70
C TYR A 587 9.71 14.59 18.67
N HIS A 588 10.51 15.52 18.15
CA HIS A 588 10.13 16.93 18.03
C HIS A 588 8.93 17.13 17.10
N LEU A 589 8.89 16.46 15.95
CA LEU A 589 7.73 16.47 15.06
C LEU A 589 6.46 16.00 15.78
N HIS A 590 6.49 14.83 16.43
CA HIS A 590 5.33 14.33 17.19
C HIS A 590 4.92 15.28 18.32
N SER A 591 5.88 15.91 19.00
CA SER A 591 5.62 16.90 20.05
C SER A 591 4.89 18.13 19.48
N ARG A 592 5.37 18.72 18.38
CA ARG A 592 4.74 19.88 17.72
C ARG A 592 3.30 19.56 17.30
N PHE A 593 3.08 18.40 16.70
CA PHE A 593 1.73 17.94 16.33
C PHE A 593 0.82 17.71 17.53
N PHE A 594 1.31 17.03 18.57
CA PHE A 594 0.53 16.78 19.78
C PHE A 594 0.10 18.09 20.44
N TRP A 595 1.04 19.02 20.65
CA TRP A 595 0.75 20.32 21.26
C TRP A 595 -0.18 21.17 20.40
N GLY A 596 0.08 21.28 19.09
CA GLY A 596 -0.76 22.06 18.18
C GLY A 596 -2.21 21.57 18.13
N TYR A 597 -2.43 20.26 18.00
CA TYR A 597 -3.78 19.70 18.01
C TYR A 597 -4.44 19.78 19.39
N SER A 598 -3.74 19.44 20.47
CA SER A 598 -4.35 19.40 21.82
C SER A 598 -4.68 20.78 22.35
N GLN A 599 -3.84 21.80 22.10
CA GLN A 599 -4.12 23.18 22.52
C GLN A 599 -5.38 23.71 21.84
N LEU A 600 -5.55 23.46 20.55
CA LEU A 600 -6.72 23.90 19.81
C LEU A 600 -8.01 23.16 20.24
N VAL A 601 -7.89 21.88 20.60
CA VAL A 601 -9.04 21.12 21.12
C VAL A 601 -9.47 21.63 22.51
N LEU A 602 -8.50 22.00 23.35
CA LEU A 602 -8.71 22.45 24.72
C LEU A 602 -9.01 23.94 24.85
N SER A 603 -8.81 24.74 23.80
CA SER A 603 -9.31 26.11 23.76
C SER A 603 -10.82 26.11 23.59
N ASP A 604 -11.51 27.07 24.21
CA ASP A 604 -12.91 27.37 23.92
C ASP A 604 -13.07 27.44 22.41
N HIS A 605 -13.95 26.61 21.84
CA HIS A 605 -14.05 26.22 20.43
C HIS A 605 -14.23 27.37 19.40
N ALA A 606 -14.06 28.62 19.83
CA ALA A 606 -14.04 29.86 19.07
C ALA A 606 -12.76 30.11 18.23
N ALA A 607 -11.71 29.27 18.35
CA ALA A 607 -10.49 29.45 17.56
C ALA A 607 -10.77 29.26 16.05
N ALA A 608 -10.67 30.35 15.28
CA ALA A 608 -10.81 30.33 13.83
C ALA A 608 -9.67 29.55 13.18
N ALA A 609 -9.99 28.78 12.15
CA ALA A 609 -9.01 28.16 11.27
C ALA A 609 -8.16 29.23 10.55
N PRO A 610 -6.91 28.91 10.14
CA PRO A 610 -6.30 27.59 10.19
C PRO A 610 -5.49 27.31 11.46
N LEU A 611 -5.44 26.03 11.84
CA LEU A 611 -4.42 25.51 12.77
C LEU A 611 -3.05 25.62 12.10
N LYS A 612 -2.10 26.34 12.72
CA LYS A 612 -0.71 26.44 12.27
C LYS A 612 0.22 25.71 13.25
N ILE A 613 1.10 24.87 12.74
CA ILE A 613 2.10 24.13 13.50
C ILE A 613 3.46 24.38 12.84
N GLN A 614 4.34 25.06 13.56
CA GLN A 614 5.67 25.41 13.08
C GLN A 614 6.58 24.17 13.04
N LEU A 615 7.16 23.91 11.85
CA LEU A 615 8.11 22.82 11.59
C LEU A 615 9.38 23.30 10.85
N SER A 616 9.41 24.58 10.45
CA SER A 616 10.53 25.23 9.73
C SER A 616 11.88 25.11 10.43
N ASP A 617 11.91 25.18 11.77
CA ASP A 617 13.11 24.99 12.59
C ASP A 617 13.68 23.56 12.50
N LEU A 618 12.86 22.58 12.13
CA LEU A 618 13.25 21.19 11.93
C LEU A 618 13.59 20.88 10.46
N GLY A 619 13.57 21.89 9.58
CA GLY A 619 13.84 21.75 8.15
C GLY A 619 12.65 21.30 7.30
N TYR A 620 11.41 21.48 7.80
CA TYR A 620 10.17 21.13 7.08
C TYR A 620 9.24 22.34 6.91
N GLU A 621 8.36 22.32 5.91
CA GLU A 621 7.34 23.37 5.75
C GLU A 621 6.38 23.40 6.96
N ASP A 622 5.87 24.57 7.34
CA ASP A 622 4.91 24.66 8.43
C ASP A 622 3.59 23.94 8.08
N PHE A 623 3.00 23.25 9.05
CA PHE A 623 1.75 22.54 8.87
C PHE A 623 0.56 23.47 9.12
N VAL A 624 -0.34 23.54 8.15
CA VAL A 624 -1.53 24.39 8.18
C VAL A 624 -2.76 23.51 7.96
N ALA A 625 -3.80 23.65 8.76
CA ALA A 625 -5.05 22.92 8.60
C ALA A 625 -6.28 23.82 8.76
N PHE A 626 -7.06 23.93 7.69
CA PHE A 626 -8.35 24.62 7.69
C PHE A 626 -9.47 23.72 8.22
N ASN A 627 -9.37 22.41 7.95
CA ASN A 627 -10.16 21.39 8.62
C ASN A 627 -9.40 20.04 8.58
N HIS A 628 -10.03 18.96 9.01
CA HIS A 628 -9.42 17.63 9.07
C HIS A 628 -9.00 17.05 7.70
N ASN A 629 -9.63 17.49 6.59
CA ASN A 629 -9.43 17.06 5.20
C ASN A 629 -8.72 18.10 4.34
N VAL A 630 -8.68 19.36 4.78
CA VAL A 630 -8.10 20.49 4.09
C VAL A 630 -6.90 20.97 4.90
N THR A 631 -5.73 20.45 4.55
CA THR A 631 -4.46 20.76 5.20
C THR A 631 -3.39 21.08 4.14
N SER A 632 -2.33 21.81 4.49
CA SER A 632 -1.17 22.10 3.62
C SER A 632 -0.40 20.84 3.21
N TYR A 633 -0.83 19.69 3.72
CA TYR A 633 -0.17 18.41 3.59
C TYR A 633 -1.13 17.33 3.09
N THR A 634 -1.98 17.68 2.12
CA THR A 634 -2.67 16.66 1.29
C THR A 634 -1.70 15.71 0.56
N LYS A 635 -0.38 16.00 0.64
CA LYS A 635 0.80 15.24 0.21
C LYS A 635 0.96 13.80 0.78
N TYR A 636 0.25 13.37 1.84
CA TYR A 636 0.66 12.18 2.62
C TYR A 636 -0.23 10.91 2.60
N GLY A 637 -1.19 10.80 1.69
CA GLY A 637 -2.15 9.67 1.72
C GLY A 637 -2.26 8.79 0.48
N ALA A 638 -1.81 9.25 -0.69
CA ALA A 638 -2.01 8.52 -1.95
C ALA A 638 -1.03 8.98 -3.04
N ARG A 639 -0.77 8.11 -4.03
CA ARG A 639 -0.04 8.44 -5.27
C ARG A 639 -0.53 9.75 -5.90
N GLY A 640 0.38 10.62 -6.31
CA GLY A 640 0.09 11.86 -7.05
C GLY A 640 -0.37 13.03 -6.16
N ALA A 641 -0.05 12.99 -4.87
CA ALA A 641 -0.45 14.01 -3.92
C ALA A 641 0.34 15.33 -4.08
N GLU A 642 1.52 15.31 -4.69
CA GLU A 642 2.25 16.51 -5.13
C GLU A 642 1.51 17.25 -6.25
N LYS A 643 0.75 16.54 -7.09
CA LYS A 643 -0.08 17.10 -8.18
C LYS A 643 -1.55 17.26 -7.78
N ASN A 644 -1.80 17.83 -6.60
CA ASN A 644 -3.15 18.07 -6.10
C ASN A 644 -3.47 19.56 -6.09
N TRP A 645 -4.59 19.97 -6.70
CA TRP A 645 -5.06 21.35 -6.73
C TRP A 645 -5.21 21.97 -5.33
N ARG A 646 -5.42 21.14 -4.31
CA ARG A 646 -5.52 21.60 -2.91
C ARG A 646 -4.25 22.27 -2.42
N ASN A 647 -3.08 21.86 -2.89
CA ASN A 647 -1.80 22.48 -2.52
C ASN A 647 -1.67 23.91 -3.08
N VAL A 648 -2.44 24.24 -4.11
CA VAL A 648 -2.48 25.57 -4.72
C VAL A 648 -3.59 26.43 -4.10
N ALA A 649 -4.75 25.82 -3.84
CA ALA A 649 -5.90 26.51 -3.24
C ALA A 649 -5.72 26.81 -1.75
N PHE A 650 -4.96 25.99 -1.02
CA PHE A 650 -4.73 26.13 0.42
C PHE A 650 -3.23 26.30 0.68
N SER A 651 -2.86 27.45 1.20
CA SER A 651 -1.47 27.81 1.48
C SER A 651 -1.32 28.38 2.90
N GLU A 652 -0.08 28.63 3.32
CA GLU A 652 0.20 29.34 4.57
C GLU A 652 -0.37 30.77 4.58
N ALA A 653 -0.43 31.41 3.41
CA ALA A 653 -1.00 32.74 3.21
C ALA A 653 -2.53 32.76 3.31
N GLY A 654 -3.20 31.59 3.29
CA GLY A 654 -4.65 31.50 3.35
C GLY A 654 -5.26 30.57 2.30
N PHE A 655 -6.58 30.68 2.16
CA PHE A 655 -7.37 30.02 1.12
C PHE A 655 -7.56 30.99 -0.07
N ASP A 656 -7.22 30.53 -1.28
CA ASP A 656 -7.51 31.25 -2.53
C ASP A 656 -8.97 30.96 -2.94
N ASP A 657 -9.84 31.95 -2.77
CA ASP A 657 -11.28 31.86 -3.02
C ASP A 657 -11.67 32.08 -4.50
N ASP A 658 -10.71 32.41 -5.36
CA ASP A 658 -10.89 32.49 -6.80
C ASP A 658 -10.50 31.17 -7.50
N ILE A 659 -11.52 30.43 -7.92
CA ILE A 659 -11.34 29.18 -8.68
C ILE A 659 -10.55 29.38 -9.99
N GLN A 660 -10.62 30.56 -10.62
CA GLN A 660 -9.88 30.85 -11.85
C GLN A 660 -8.40 31.12 -11.58
N SER A 661 -8.08 31.83 -10.49
CA SER A 661 -6.72 31.93 -9.96
C SER A 661 -6.13 30.54 -9.70
N VAL A 662 -6.85 29.68 -8.99
CA VAL A 662 -6.42 28.29 -8.71
C VAL A 662 -6.25 27.49 -10.01
N ALA A 663 -7.16 27.62 -10.97
CA ALA A 663 -7.06 26.95 -12.28
C ALA A 663 -5.82 27.39 -13.08
N ARG A 664 -5.48 28.68 -13.06
CA ARG A 664 -4.26 29.20 -13.72
C ARG A 664 -3.00 28.67 -13.05
N LYS A 665 -2.93 28.75 -11.71
CA LYS A 665 -1.77 28.29 -10.92
C LYS A 665 -1.56 26.77 -11.05
N THR A 666 -2.63 25.98 -11.03
CA THR A 666 -2.56 24.52 -11.23
C THR A 666 -2.11 24.15 -12.64
N LYS A 667 -2.63 24.84 -13.68
CA LYS A 667 -2.18 24.67 -15.06
C LYS A 667 -0.68 24.97 -15.23
N ALA A 668 -0.20 26.04 -14.61
CA ALA A 668 1.23 26.40 -14.64
C ALA A 668 2.13 25.33 -14.00
N GLN A 669 1.61 24.56 -13.05
CA GLN A 669 2.30 23.45 -12.38
C GLN A 669 2.06 22.08 -13.04
N GLY A 670 1.40 22.03 -14.20
CA GLY A 670 1.07 20.77 -14.90
C GLY A 670 0.09 19.88 -14.14
N ILE A 671 -0.74 20.47 -13.26
CA ILE A 671 -1.76 19.78 -12.47
C ILE A 671 -3.08 19.81 -13.24
N CYS A 672 -3.67 18.63 -13.50
CA CYS A 672 -4.98 18.53 -14.14
C CYS A 672 -6.07 18.95 -13.15
N PHE A 673 -6.70 20.11 -13.34
CA PHE A 673 -7.82 20.63 -12.53
C PHE A 673 -9.16 20.46 -13.26
N ASP A 674 -9.59 19.19 -13.35
CA ASP A 674 -10.79 18.75 -14.07
C ASP A 674 -12.13 19.18 -13.40
N ALA A 675 -13.25 18.87 -14.05
CA ALA A 675 -14.58 19.25 -13.58
C ALA A 675 -14.93 18.68 -12.19
N ASN A 676 -14.51 17.46 -11.87
CA ASN A 676 -14.76 16.84 -10.57
C ASN A 676 -13.91 17.51 -9.48
N GLN A 677 -12.70 17.92 -9.81
CA GLN A 677 -11.84 18.66 -8.88
C GLN A 677 -12.37 20.06 -8.60
N ARG A 678 -12.90 20.75 -9.62
CA ARG A 678 -13.59 22.04 -9.47
C ARG A 678 -14.82 21.93 -8.57
N GLU A 679 -15.60 20.86 -8.67
CA GLU A 679 -16.75 20.65 -7.78
C GLU A 679 -16.31 20.38 -6.33
N ASN A 680 -15.23 19.60 -6.14
CA ASN A 680 -14.65 19.38 -4.82
C ASN A 680 -14.08 20.68 -4.20
N TYR A 681 -13.52 21.57 -5.02
CA TYR A 681 -13.12 22.92 -4.60
C TYR A 681 -14.32 23.71 -4.09
N ARG A 682 -15.40 23.79 -4.88
CA ARG A 682 -16.62 24.51 -4.50
C ARG A 682 -17.27 23.95 -3.25
N ALA A 683 -17.27 22.63 -3.07
CA ALA A 683 -17.76 21.99 -1.85
C ALA A 683 -16.91 22.40 -0.63
N SER A 684 -15.58 22.44 -0.77
CA SER A 684 -14.66 22.84 0.29
C SER A 684 -14.82 24.33 0.63
N GLN A 685 -14.95 25.19 -0.38
CA GLN A 685 -15.20 26.63 -0.25
C GLN A 685 -16.51 26.89 0.49
N ARG A 686 -17.62 26.26 0.07
CA ARG A 686 -18.92 26.39 0.73
C ARG A 686 -18.83 26.05 2.21
N VAL A 687 -18.19 24.93 2.57
CA VAL A 687 -18.05 24.51 3.98
C VAL A 687 -17.23 25.51 4.80
N LEU A 688 -16.15 26.06 4.22
CA LEU A 688 -15.30 27.03 4.94
C LEU A 688 -16.00 28.39 5.11
N VAL A 689 -16.67 28.88 4.06
CA VAL A 689 -17.40 30.16 4.08
C VAL A 689 -18.62 30.08 4.98
N VAL A 690 -19.45 29.03 4.88
CA VAL A 690 -20.64 28.84 5.71
C VAL A 690 -20.29 28.77 7.20
N ASN A 691 -19.17 28.12 7.53
CA ASN A 691 -18.74 28.03 8.92
C ASN A 691 -17.92 29.24 9.37
N ASN A 692 -17.76 30.29 8.55
CA ASN A 692 -16.90 31.45 8.83
C ASN A 692 -15.50 31.04 9.34
N PHE A 693 -14.92 30.02 8.69
CA PHE A 693 -13.64 29.41 9.08
C PHE A 693 -13.60 28.84 10.52
N GLN A 694 -14.74 28.69 11.20
CA GLN A 694 -14.82 28.00 12.48
C GLN A 694 -14.68 26.49 12.30
N LEU A 695 -14.00 25.86 13.26
CA LEU A 695 -13.79 24.43 13.25
C LEU A 695 -15.02 23.72 13.79
N GLY A 696 -15.76 23.05 12.91
CA GLY A 696 -16.90 22.22 13.34
C GLY A 696 -16.48 21.09 14.29
N GLU A 697 -17.43 20.64 15.12
CA GLU A 697 -17.26 19.58 16.12
C GLU A 697 -16.56 18.32 15.58
N TRP A 698 -16.92 17.91 14.36
CA TRP A 698 -16.34 16.75 13.69
C TRP A 698 -14.84 16.90 13.41
N THR A 699 -14.38 18.12 13.12
CA THR A 699 -12.97 18.45 12.89
C THR A 699 -12.20 18.49 14.20
N ILE A 700 -12.76 19.11 15.25
CA ILE A 700 -12.16 19.17 16.59
C ILE A 700 -11.90 17.74 17.09
N ARG A 701 -12.88 16.87 16.91
CA ARG A 701 -12.74 15.45 17.22
C ARG A 701 -11.63 14.73 16.44
N HIS A 702 -11.45 15.03 15.16
CA HIS A 702 -10.33 14.49 14.38
C HIS A 702 -8.98 14.94 14.95
N PHE A 703 -8.88 16.21 15.32
CA PHE A 703 -7.66 16.77 15.90
C PHE A 703 -7.37 16.16 17.27
N ALA A 704 -8.39 15.95 18.10
CA ALA A 704 -8.23 15.24 19.37
C ALA A 704 -7.67 13.82 19.16
N ASN A 705 -8.24 13.08 18.20
CA ASN A 705 -7.77 11.74 17.85
C ASN A 705 -6.35 11.74 17.25
N ARG A 706 -5.97 12.74 16.47
CA ARG A 706 -4.59 12.88 15.97
C ARG A 706 -3.63 13.21 17.12
N ALA A 707 -3.99 14.13 18.02
CA ALA A 707 -3.20 14.50 19.18
C ALA A 707 -2.84 13.27 20.02
N ILE A 708 -3.82 12.45 20.42
CA ILE A 708 -3.55 11.29 21.27
C ILE A 708 -2.67 10.23 20.60
N LYS A 709 -2.74 10.11 19.26
CA LYS A 709 -1.86 9.23 18.49
C LYS A 709 -0.42 9.75 18.47
N HIS A 710 -0.20 11.05 18.25
CA HIS A 710 1.13 11.65 18.35
C HIS A 710 1.70 11.51 19.77
N PHE A 711 0.87 11.69 20.80
CA PHE A 711 1.27 11.41 22.18
C PHE A 711 1.67 9.96 22.40
N GLY A 712 0.95 8.99 21.81
CA GLY A 712 1.31 7.58 21.84
C GLY A 712 2.74 7.33 21.35
N TYR A 713 3.14 7.96 20.25
CA TYR A 713 4.53 7.91 19.76
C TYR A 713 5.52 8.58 20.72
N MET A 714 5.23 9.79 21.21
CA MET A 714 6.08 10.48 22.20
C MET A 714 6.31 9.62 23.45
N LEU A 715 5.26 8.97 23.94
CA LEU A 715 5.33 8.08 25.10
C LEU A 715 6.22 6.87 24.79
N MET A 716 6.14 6.28 23.60
CA MET A 716 7.03 5.19 23.18
C MET A 716 8.50 5.62 23.08
N PHE A 717 8.78 6.86 22.63
CA PHE A 717 10.14 7.42 22.64
C PHE A 717 10.65 7.66 24.07
N ALA A 718 9.81 8.19 24.95
CA ALA A 718 10.18 8.51 26.32
C ALA A 718 10.43 7.24 27.17
N SER A 719 9.52 6.28 27.05
CA SER A 719 9.43 5.08 27.90
C SER A 719 10.09 3.83 27.31
N GLY A 720 10.27 3.76 25.99
CA GLY A 720 10.70 2.54 25.30
C GLY A 720 9.62 1.47 25.21
N CYS A 721 8.37 1.74 25.61
CA CYS A 721 7.26 0.78 25.48
C CYS A 721 6.98 0.37 24.02
N ASN A 722 6.46 -0.85 23.84
CA ASN A 722 5.86 -1.24 22.56
C ASN A 722 4.41 -0.68 22.45
N ALA A 723 3.87 -0.65 21.23
CA ALA A 723 2.51 -0.15 20.99
C ALA A 723 1.43 -0.93 21.75
N ASP A 724 1.63 -2.22 22.08
CA ASP A 724 0.68 -3.00 22.87
C ASP A 724 0.51 -2.47 24.30
N HIS A 725 1.56 -1.89 24.89
CA HIS A 725 1.48 -1.30 26.23
C HIS A 725 0.53 -0.09 26.27
N LEU A 726 0.32 0.62 25.15
CA LEU A 726 -0.52 1.81 25.11
C LEU A 726 -1.95 1.53 25.57
N SER A 727 -2.45 0.30 25.37
CA SER A 727 -3.78 -0.14 25.79
C SER A 727 -3.92 -0.46 27.29
N GLY A 728 -2.79 -0.55 28.00
CA GLY A 728 -2.70 -1.03 29.39
C GLY A 728 -2.00 -0.06 30.35
N ILE A 729 -1.69 1.17 29.93
CA ILE A 729 -1.05 2.19 30.76
C ILE A 729 -2.05 2.77 31.78
N ASP A 730 -1.65 2.88 33.04
CA ASP A 730 -2.45 3.54 34.07
C ASP A 730 -2.50 5.06 33.83
N CYS A 731 -3.70 5.56 33.53
CA CYS A 731 -3.96 6.96 33.23
C CYS A 731 -4.69 7.69 34.37
N GLN A 732 -4.87 7.06 35.55
CA GLN A 732 -5.63 7.69 36.65
C GLN A 732 -4.91 8.84 37.33
N LYS A 733 -3.57 8.82 37.32
CA LYS A 733 -2.78 9.82 38.02
C LYS A 733 -2.48 11.00 37.10
N GLY A 734 -2.95 12.19 37.48
CA GLY A 734 -2.60 13.44 36.80
C GLY A 734 -1.10 13.78 36.87
N LEU A 735 -0.40 13.22 37.85
CA LEU A 735 1.06 13.33 38.02
C LEU A 735 1.68 11.94 38.09
N LEU A 736 2.73 11.71 37.29
CA LEU A 736 3.55 10.50 37.43
C LEU A 736 4.40 10.60 38.72
N PRO A 737 4.43 9.55 39.56
CA PRO A 737 5.26 9.51 40.77
C PRO A 737 6.75 9.52 40.42
N LYS A 738 7.55 10.19 41.25
CA LYS A 738 9.01 10.32 41.08
C LYS A 738 9.73 9.35 42.03
N GLU A 739 10.59 8.50 41.49
CA GLU A 739 11.47 7.59 42.24
C GLU A 739 12.86 7.60 41.55
N ASP A 740 13.94 7.72 42.32
CA ASP A 740 15.33 7.69 41.83
C ASP A 740 15.65 8.70 40.70
N GLY A 741 15.07 9.92 40.76
CA GLY A 741 15.34 10.98 39.79
C GLY A 741 14.59 10.87 38.45
N ALA A 742 13.71 9.88 38.27
CA ALA A 742 12.87 9.72 37.09
C ALA A 742 11.40 9.46 37.46
N ASN A 743 10.48 9.63 36.51
CA ASN A 743 9.06 9.41 36.76
C ASN A 743 8.68 7.96 36.38
N ARG A 744 7.93 7.27 37.24
CA ARG A 744 7.48 5.89 37.00
C ARG A 744 6.03 5.83 36.55
N MET A 745 5.74 4.90 35.67
CA MET A 745 4.42 4.58 35.12
C MET A 745 4.17 3.08 35.25
N ILE A 746 2.92 2.70 35.47
CA ILE A 746 2.50 1.30 35.53
C ILE A 746 1.79 0.97 34.21
N ALA A 747 2.19 -0.13 33.57
CA ALA A 747 1.55 -0.63 32.36
C ALA A 747 1.34 -2.15 32.42
N PHE A 748 0.20 -2.61 31.90
CA PHE A 748 -0.11 -4.03 31.72
C PHE A 748 0.12 -4.46 30.27
N LYS A 749 0.60 -5.69 30.08
CA LYS A 749 0.73 -6.31 28.76
C LYS A 749 -0.31 -7.41 28.57
N GLY A 750 -1.43 -7.07 27.90
CA GLY A 750 -2.62 -7.94 27.80
C GLY A 750 -2.47 -9.27 27.03
N ARG A 751 -1.29 -9.60 26.49
CA ARG A 751 -1.05 -10.87 25.76
C ARG A 751 -0.18 -11.89 26.51
N VAL A 752 0.38 -11.56 27.68
CA VAL A 752 1.18 -12.48 28.50
C VAL A 752 0.84 -12.27 29.98
N LYS A 753 0.02 -13.16 30.55
CA LYS A 753 -0.21 -13.35 32.01
C LYS A 753 -0.53 -12.11 32.87
N ASN A 754 -0.94 -10.96 32.33
CA ASN A 754 -1.24 -9.73 33.09
C ASN A 754 -0.11 -9.29 34.04
N GLU A 755 1.16 -9.51 33.68
CA GLU A 755 2.28 -9.05 34.49
C GLU A 755 2.33 -7.51 34.51
N LEU A 756 2.38 -6.96 35.72
CA LEU A 756 2.46 -5.52 35.98
C LEU A 756 3.90 -5.05 35.73
N GLN A 757 4.08 -4.19 34.71
CA GLN A 757 5.39 -3.67 34.35
C GLN A 757 5.55 -2.23 34.84
N LYS A 758 6.61 -1.99 35.59
CA LYS A 758 7.05 -0.64 35.97
C LYS A 758 7.92 -0.08 34.85
N VAL A 759 7.52 1.06 34.30
CA VAL A 759 8.17 1.71 33.17
C VAL A 759 8.63 3.09 33.60
N THR A 760 9.83 3.49 33.20
CA THR A 760 10.41 4.79 33.59
C THR A 760 10.40 5.78 32.42
N VAL A 761 9.99 7.02 32.67
CA VAL A 761 10.06 8.14 31.72
C VAL A 761 10.89 9.30 32.30
N PRO A 762 11.54 10.12 31.44
CA PRO A 762 12.27 11.30 31.90
C PRO A 762 11.35 12.28 32.64
N SER A 763 11.84 12.95 33.69
CA SER A 763 11.02 13.92 34.44
C SER A 763 10.48 15.07 33.58
N ALA A 764 11.18 15.46 32.52
CA ALA A 764 10.71 16.46 31.56
C ALA A 764 9.39 16.07 30.86
N PHE A 765 9.12 14.76 30.73
CA PHE A 765 7.90 14.23 30.10
C PHE A 765 6.62 14.50 30.91
N GLN A 766 6.75 14.91 32.18
CA GLN A 766 5.62 15.27 33.04
C GLN A 766 4.73 16.36 32.44
N LYS A 767 5.33 17.31 31.71
CA LYS A 767 4.60 18.39 31.04
C LYS A 767 3.65 17.82 29.98
N ASP A 768 4.15 16.92 29.14
CA ASP A 768 3.39 16.28 28.07
C ASP A 768 2.30 15.36 28.64
N TRP A 769 2.60 14.64 29.73
CA TRP A 769 1.63 13.80 30.44
C TRP A 769 0.42 14.60 30.94
N ARG A 770 0.65 15.74 31.60
CA ARG A 770 -0.44 16.62 32.09
C ARG A 770 -1.33 17.11 30.96
N GLN A 771 -0.75 17.49 29.83
CA GLN A 771 -1.50 17.92 28.65
C GLN A 771 -2.36 16.78 28.08
N MET A 772 -1.84 15.55 28.08
CA MET A 772 -2.61 14.38 27.64
C MET A 772 -3.78 14.07 28.59
N ILE A 773 -3.58 14.21 29.90
CA ILE A 773 -4.68 14.01 30.87
C ILE A 773 -5.81 15.01 30.64
N ARG A 774 -5.49 16.29 30.40
CA ARG A 774 -6.51 17.31 30.04
C ARG A 774 -7.25 16.95 28.76
N LEU A 775 -6.52 16.53 27.72
CA LEU A 775 -7.12 16.08 26.47
C LEU A 775 -8.04 14.86 26.69
N ARG A 776 -7.63 13.94 27.56
CA ARG A 776 -8.41 12.75 27.93
C ARG A 776 -9.69 13.13 28.68
N GLU A 777 -9.63 14.08 29.61
CA GLU A 777 -10.79 14.62 30.32
C GLU A 777 -11.78 15.26 29.34
N TRP A 778 -11.28 16.06 28.39
CA TRP A 778 -12.09 16.61 27.30
C TRP A 778 -12.76 15.51 26.47
N MET A 779 -12.04 14.45 26.09
CA MET A 779 -12.61 13.34 25.32
C MET A 779 -13.68 12.56 26.11
N SER A 780 -13.51 12.41 27.42
CA SER A 780 -14.50 11.78 28.31
C SER A 780 -15.77 12.61 28.38
N SER A 781 -15.63 13.92 28.60
CA SER A 781 -16.75 14.87 28.59
C SER A 781 -17.47 14.86 27.24
N TYR A 782 -16.72 14.84 26.13
CA TYR A 782 -17.28 14.74 24.78
C TYR A 782 -18.08 13.45 24.54
N CYS A 783 -17.68 12.33 25.15
CA CYS A 783 -18.37 11.05 25.00
C CYS A 783 -19.50 10.81 26.02
N ASP A 784 -19.65 11.72 26.99
CA ASP A 784 -20.53 11.53 28.17
C ASP A 784 -20.27 10.19 28.88
N GLN A 785 -18.98 9.82 29.00
CA GLN A 785 -18.52 8.55 29.57
C GLN A 785 -17.20 8.73 30.31
N ASP A 786 -17.07 8.04 31.44
CA ASP A 786 -15.81 7.99 32.16
C ASP A 786 -14.69 7.36 31.32
N ALA A 787 -13.54 8.02 31.31
CA ALA A 787 -12.34 7.46 30.71
C ALA A 787 -11.96 6.14 31.39
N PRO A 788 -11.67 5.07 30.62
CA PRO A 788 -11.15 3.83 31.21
C PRO A 788 -9.94 4.11 32.10
N LYS A 789 -9.82 3.42 33.24
CA LYS A 789 -8.63 3.56 34.10
C LYS A 789 -7.32 3.30 33.34
N PHE A 790 -7.34 2.31 32.46
CA PHE A 790 -6.16 1.85 31.72
C PHE A 790 -6.29 2.08 30.22
N GLY A 791 -5.22 2.60 29.64
CA GLY A 791 -4.98 2.71 28.21
C GLY A 791 -5.26 4.10 27.64
N LEU A 792 -4.42 4.51 26.69
CA LEU A 792 -4.69 5.66 25.83
C LEU A 792 -5.92 5.34 24.98
N CYS A 793 -6.84 6.31 24.87
CA CYS A 793 -8.12 6.12 24.20
C CYS A 793 -8.31 7.18 23.12
N TYR A 794 -9.07 6.84 22.09
CA TYR A 794 -9.52 7.76 21.04
C TYR A 794 -11.03 7.59 20.84
N VAL A 795 -11.65 8.52 20.10
CA VAL A 795 -13.10 8.53 19.85
C VAL A 795 -13.40 8.10 18.39
N PRO A 796 -13.83 6.86 18.10
CA PRO A 796 -13.94 6.29 16.74
C PRO A 796 -14.84 7.07 15.78
N LEU A 797 -14.28 7.66 14.72
CA LEU A 797 -14.97 8.61 13.84
C LEU A 797 -16.27 8.11 13.18
N ARG A 798 -16.47 6.78 13.09
CA ARG A 798 -17.62 6.12 12.46
C ARG A 798 -17.95 4.82 13.22
N GLY A 799 -19.17 4.31 13.07
CA GLY A 799 -19.61 3.01 13.62
C GLY A 799 -20.31 3.10 14.99
N ILE A 800 -20.62 1.94 15.58
CA ILE A 800 -21.38 1.77 16.83
C ILE A 800 -20.69 2.46 18.02
N ASN A 801 -19.35 2.51 18.00
CA ASN A 801 -18.54 3.11 19.05
C ASN A 801 -18.27 4.61 18.85
N LYS A 802 -19.03 5.31 17.99
CA LYS A 802 -18.70 6.70 17.62
C LYS A 802 -18.79 7.72 18.75
N ASN A 803 -19.38 7.39 19.89
CA ASN A 803 -19.38 8.23 21.08
C ASN A 803 -18.85 7.43 22.29
N LYS A 804 -17.92 6.50 22.05
CA LYS A 804 -17.29 5.68 23.09
C LYS A 804 -15.78 5.83 23.01
N LEU A 805 -15.15 5.82 24.17
CA LEU A 805 -13.69 5.76 24.24
C LEU A 805 -13.22 4.35 23.89
N VAL A 806 -12.41 4.24 22.84
CA VAL A 806 -11.81 2.98 22.40
C VAL A 806 -10.30 3.05 22.62
N LYS A 807 -9.74 1.98 23.17
CA LYS A 807 -8.31 1.88 23.44
C LYS A 807 -7.50 1.93 22.15
N LEU A 808 -6.35 2.60 22.22
CA LEU A 808 -5.39 2.69 21.15
C LEU A 808 -4.57 1.40 21.06
N ASP A 809 -4.36 0.91 19.84
CA ASP A 809 -3.55 -0.25 19.51
C ASP A 809 -2.57 0.06 18.36
N ASP A 810 -1.68 -0.88 18.01
CA ASP A 810 -0.67 -0.66 16.96
C ASP A 810 -1.26 -0.34 15.58
N ARG A 811 -2.48 -0.85 15.29
CA ARG A 811 -3.16 -0.62 14.01
C ARG A 811 -3.71 0.81 13.97
N THR A 812 -4.50 1.17 14.96
CA THR A 812 -5.19 2.47 15.06
C THR A 812 -4.23 3.62 15.31
N LEU A 813 -3.08 3.36 15.94
CA LEU A 813 -2.01 4.34 16.15
C LEU A 813 -1.48 4.92 14.83
N LYS A 814 -1.39 4.11 13.77
CA LYS A 814 -0.81 4.50 12.48
C LYS A 814 -1.80 5.18 11.53
N ASP A 815 -3.09 5.07 11.81
CA ASP A 815 -4.13 5.57 10.91
C ASP A 815 -4.17 7.10 10.87
N SER A 816 -4.11 7.67 9.66
CA SER A 816 -4.43 9.09 9.36
C SER A 816 -3.60 10.14 10.12
N LEU A 817 -2.30 9.87 10.35
CA LEU A 817 -1.32 10.84 10.87
C LEU A 817 -0.76 11.72 9.75
N ALA A 818 -0.63 13.02 10.01
CA ALA A 818 0.12 13.91 9.13
C ALA A 818 1.61 13.76 9.43
N TRP A 819 2.42 13.52 8.39
CA TRP A 819 3.86 13.29 8.57
C TRP A 819 4.67 13.63 7.32
N PRO A 820 5.82 14.32 7.42
CA PRO A 820 6.58 14.77 6.25
C PRO A 820 7.13 13.65 5.35
N GLU A 821 7.22 13.87 4.03
CA GLU A 821 7.65 12.86 3.03
C GLU A 821 9.07 12.38 3.27
N ASN A 822 9.94 13.34 3.57
CA ASN A 822 11.34 13.14 3.93
C ASN A 822 11.52 13.00 5.45
N GLY A 823 10.43 12.81 6.19
CA GLY A 823 10.43 12.66 7.63
C GLY A 823 10.99 11.31 8.10
N PRO A 824 11.47 11.22 9.35
CA PRO A 824 11.87 9.96 9.96
C PRO A 824 10.78 8.87 9.92
N SER A 825 11.16 7.59 9.85
CA SER A 825 10.20 6.48 9.75
C SER A 825 9.21 6.39 10.94
N LEU A 826 7.90 6.35 10.64
CA LEU A 826 6.79 6.19 11.59
C LEU A 826 6.58 4.77 12.15
N VAL A 827 7.49 3.83 11.88
CA VAL A 827 7.29 2.44 12.34
C VAL A 827 7.35 2.38 13.87
N SER A 828 6.31 1.81 14.49
CA SER A 828 6.15 1.74 15.95
C SER A 828 7.27 1.00 16.69
N ARG A 829 8.06 0.17 16.00
CA ARG A 829 9.24 -0.48 16.61
C ARG A 829 10.43 0.47 16.76
N THR A 830 10.49 1.53 15.96
CA THR A 830 11.65 2.41 15.84
C THR A 830 11.90 3.31 17.05
N PRO A 831 10.87 3.92 17.70
CA PRO A 831 11.03 4.64 18.97
C PRO A 831 11.64 3.78 20.09
N ARG A 832 11.13 2.55 20.23
CA ARG A 832 11.63 1.57 21.20
C ARG A 832 13.09 1.21 20.94
N LYS A 833 13.49 1.05 19.67
CA LYS A 833 14.90 0.77 19.32
C LYS A 833 15.83 1.92 19.68
N SER A 834 15.46 3.15 19.35
CA SER A 834 16.27 4.34 19.65
C SER A 834 16.48 4.52 21.16
N LYS A 835 15.42 4.37 21.98
CA LYS A 835 15.54 4.41 23.45
C LYS A 835 16.46 3.32 23.99
N ILE A 836 16.26 2.06 23.58
CA ILE A 836 17.08 0.93 24.04
C ILE A 836 18.55 1.16 23.69
N GLN A 837 18.82 1.66 22.49
CA GLN A 837 20.17 1.97 22.05
C GLN A 837 20.81 3.09 22.88
N ARG A 838 20.11 4.21 23.09
CA ARG A 838 20.61 5.31 23.91
C ARG A 838 20.93 4.85 25.33
N VAL A 839 20.08 4.00 25.91
CA VAL A 839 20.32 3.45 27.25
C VAL A 839 21.49 2.47 27.24
N LEU A 840 21.66 1.65 26.20
CA LEU A 840 22.83 0.77 26.03
C LEU A 840 24.14 1.56 25.90
N GLU A 841 24.12 2.68 25.19
CA GLU A 841 25.27 3.57 25.02
C GLU A 841 25.63 4.25 26.35
N ILE A 842 24.63 4.80 27.05
CA ILE A 842 24.82 5.44 28.36
C ILE A 842 25.23 4.42 29.44
N SER A 843 24.73 3.18 29.37
CA SER A 843 25.04 2.13 30.32
C SER A 843 26.37 1.41 30.04
N GLY A 844 27.12 1.83 29.02
CA GLY A 844 28.37 1.15 28.63
C GLY A 844 28.16 -0.31 28.19
N GLY A 845 26.95 -0.65 27.72
CA GLY A 845 26.60 -2.00 27.27
C GLY A 845 26.03 -2.92 28.35
N ASP A 846 25.70 -2.42 29.56
CA ASP A 846 25.05 -3.23 30.59
C ASP A 846 23.62 -3.64 30.19
N ILE A 847 23.49 -4.87 29.69
CA ILE A 847 22.23 -5.45 29.22
C ILE A 847 21.24 -5.65 30.38
N GLY A 848 21.72 -5.91 31.60
CA GLY A 848 20.86 -6.12 32.77
C GLY A 848 20.18 -4.83 33.21
N LEU A 849 20.96 -3.74 33.28
CA LEU A 849 20.46 -2.41 33.57
C LEU A 849 19.46 -1.94 32.51
N VAL A 850 19.79 -2.13 31.23
CA VAL A 850 18.89 -1.75 30.12
C VAL A 850 17.61 -2.59 30.17
N ALA A 851 17.71 -3.90 30.41
CA ALA A 851 16.57 -4.80 30.56
C ALA A 851 15.61 -4.33 31.66
N GLY A 852 16.15 -3.92 32.80
CA GLY A 852 15.40 -3.33 33.91
C GLY A 852 14.71 -2.01 33.52
N MET A 853 15.41 -1.11 32.85
CA MET A 853 14.89 0.22 32.50
C MET A 853 13.78 0.22 31.45
N VAL A 854 13.84 -0.69 30.46
CA VAL A 854 12.85 -0.76 29.36
C VAL A 854 11.91 -1.98 29.46
N SER A 855 11.89 -2.63 30.63
CA SER A 855 11.07 -3.81 30.96
C SER A 855 11.16 -4.92 29.89
N ASN A 856 12.38 -5.19 29.43
CA ASN A 856 12.69 -6.23 28.45
C ASN A 856 13.38 -7.41 29.11
N LYS A 857 13.24 -8.60 28.53
CA LYS A 857 14.13 -9.71 28.89
C LYS A 857 15.54 -9.43 28.35
N PRO A 858 16.61 -9.68 29.12
CA PRO A 858 18.00 -9.54 28.67
C PRO A 858 18.27 -10.23 27.32
N ASN A 859 17.72 -11.44 27.12
CA ASN A 859 17.84 -12.19 25.87
C ASN A 859 17.20 -11.50 24.66
N THR A 860 16.10 -10.76 24.85
CA THR A 860 15.44 -9.99 23.78
C THR A 860 16.31 -8.80 23.37
N ILE A 861 16.98 -8.17 24.33
CA ILE A 861 17.94 -7.09 24.06
C ILE A 861 19.13 -7.64 23.28
N ARG A 862 19.72 -8.74 23.75
CA ARG A 862 20.85 -9.42 23.10
C ARG A 862 20.51 -9.83 21.66
N LYS A 863 19.35 -10.46 21.43
CA LYS A 863 18.91 -10.97 20.11
C LYS A 863 18.60 -9.88 19.07
N HIS A 864 17.93 -8.80 19.48
CA HIS A 864 17.43 -7.79 18.54
C HIS A 864 18.25 -6.50 18.47
N TYR A 865 19.16 -6.30 19.42
CA TYR A 865 19.94 -5.06 19.57
C TYR A 865 21.46 -5.33 19.69
N GLY A 866 21.88 -6.57 19.93
CA GLY A 866 23.29 -6.98 19.96
C GLY A 866 24.00 -6.94 18.59
N PHE A 867 23.26 -6.95 17.47
CA PHE A 867 23.87 -6.86 16.13
C PHE A 867 24.47 -5.48 15.81
N LYS A 868 24.11 -4.43 16.55
CA LYS A 868 24.65 -3.07 16.34
C LYS A 868 26.10 -2.94 16.81
N THR A 869 26.50 -3.65 17.86
CA THR A 869 27.88 -3.61 18.38
C THR A 869 28.88 -4.39 17.53
N PHE A 870 28.48 -5.12 16.49
CA PHE A 870 29.45 -5.83 15.65
C PHE A 870 29.70 -5.14 14.32
N GLU A 871 28.67 -4.68 13.59
CA GLU A 871 28.86 -4.00 12.30
C GLU A 871 29.23 -2.52 12.44
N ASP A 872 28.64 -1.78 13.39
CA ASP A 872 29.02 -0.38 13.61
C ASP A 872 30.35 -0.32 14.36
N SER A 873 30.61 -1.23 15.32
CA SER A 873 31.96 -1.39 15.83
C SER A 873 32.89 -1.86 14.73
N ALA A 874 32.53 -2.80 13.83
CA ALA A 874 33.45 -3.19 12.75
C ALA A 874 33.67 -2.09 11.72
N LYS A 875 32.70 -1.21 11.44
CA LYS A 875 32.87 -0.04 10.56
C LYS A 875 33.66 1.07 11.25
N GLN A 876 33.33 1.41 12.50
CA GLN A 876 34.08 2.38 13.30
C GLN A 876 35.49 1.87 13.60
N LEU A 877 35.67 0.60 13.96
CA LEU A 877 36.97 -0.07 14.09
C LEU A 877 37.69 -0.12 12.75
N SER A 878 37.02 -0.43 11.63
CA SER A 878 37.68 -0.44 10.32
C SER A 878 38.12 0.95 9.87
N GLN A 879 37.33 1.99 10.12
CA GLN A 879 37.69 3.39 9.84
C GLN A 879 38.79 3.88 10.79
N PHE A 880 38.66 3.60 12.09
CA PHE A 880 39.66 3.83 13.12
C PHE A 880 41.00 3.18 12.75
N PHE A 881 41.01 1.89 12.42
CA PHE A 881 42.23 1.15 12.07
C PHE A 881 42.81 1.51 10.70
N THR A 882 41.98 1.95 9.73
CA THR A 882 42.49 2.45 8.43
C THR A 882 43.21 3.80 8.60
N ALA A 883 42.66 4.68 9.44
CA ALA A 883 43.31 5.93 9.82
C ALA A 883 44.59 5.66 10.65
N LEU A 884 44.55 4.69 11.56
CA LEU A 884 45.69 4.27 12.39
C LEU A 884 46.82 3.60 11.59
N LYS A 885 46.50 2.88 10.50
CA LYS A 885 47.49 2.31 9.55
C LYS A 885 48.26 3.42 8.82
N THR A 886 47.56 4.48 8.44
CA THR A 886 48.14 5.62 7.72
C THR A 886 49.06 6.43 8.64
N SER A 887 48.70 6.57 9.93
CA SER A 887 49.53 7.26 10.92
C SER A 887 50.68 6.41 11.47
N ALA A 888 50.53 5.10 11.64
CA ALA A 888 51.59 4.19 12.11
C ALA A 888 52.75 4.00 11.12
N SER A 889 52.53 4.31 9.84
CA SER A 889 53.57 4.32 8.80
C SER A 889 54.56 5.49 8.97
N LEU A 890 54.21 6.50 9.77
CA LEU A 890 55.07 7.64 10.14
C LEU A 890 55.76 7.33 11.48
N ARG A 891 56.81 6.50 11.43
CA ARG A 891 57.54 6.09 12.65
C ARG A 891 58.26 7.27 13.31
N VAL A 892 58.06 7.38 14.62
CA VAL A 892 58.77 8.28 15.54
C VAL A 892 60.26 7.92 15.57
N SER A 893 61.12 8.85 15.19
CA SER A 893 62.60 8.72 15.14
C SER A 893 63.28 8.80 16.51
N GLY A 894 62.59 8.41 17.60
CA GLY A 894 63.07 8.62 18.97
C GLY A 894 63.10 7.34 19.79
N LYS A 895 64.10 7.21 20.69
CA LYS A 895 64.15 6.15 21.72
C LYS A 895 62.89 6.23 22.59
N VAL A 896 61.96 5.29 22.40
CA VAL A 896 60.72 5.19 23.18
C VAL A 896 61.05 4.97 24.66
N LYS A 897 60.71 5.93 25.52
CA LYS A 897 60.66 5.72 26.97
C LYS A 897 59.32 5.06 27.32
N PRO A 898 59.28 4.03 28.19
CA PRO A 898 58.02 3.44 28.61
C PRO A 898 57.24 4.49 29.43
N PRO A 899 55.91 4.61 29.25
CA PRO A 899 55.12 5.68 29.85
C PRO A 899 54.83 5.35 31.32
N ILE A 900 55.83 5.47 32.19
CA ILE A 900 55.71 5.09 33.60
C ILE A 900 55.28 6.29 34.41
N VAL A 901 54.18 6.12 35.14
CA VAL A 901 53.55 7.18 35.92
C VAL A 901 53.51 6.81 37.40
N SER A 902 53.55 7.81 38.28
CA SER A 902 53.48 7.62 39.74
C SER A 902 52.05 7.70 40.28
N SER A 903 51.12 8.27 39.52
CA SER A 903 49.70 8.40 39.84
C SER A 903 48.87 8.33 38.56
N GLY A 904 47.55 8.12 38.67
CA GLY A 904 46.63 8.07 37.52
C GLY A 904 45.44 7.15 37.76
N GLU A 905 44.31 7.48 37.13
CA GLU A 905 43.09 6.65 37.19
C GLU A 905 43.28 5.34 36.44
N LYS A 906 42.70 4.26 36.96
CA LYS A 906 42.75 2.93 36.31
C LYS A 906 41.84 2.92 35.09
N ILE A 907 42.40 2.59 33.93
CA ILE A 907 41.67 2.40 32.68
C ILE A 907 41.88 0.96 32.13
N PRO A 908 41.03 0.47 31.20
CA PRO A 908 41.11 -0.91 30.70
C PRO A 908 42.45 -1.29 30.04
N THR A 909 43.26 -0.31 29.64
CA THR A 909 44.56 -0.50 29.01
C THR A 909 45.76 -0.13 29.88
N GLY A 910 45.56 0.41 31.10
CA GLY A 910 46.64 0.91 31.95
C GLY A 910 46.18 2.00 32.92
N LYS A 911 46.84 3.17 32.86
CA LYS A 911 46.55 4.37 33.65
C LYS A 911 46.33 5.60 32.78
N CYS A 912 45.49 6.51 33.25
CA CYS A 912 45.30 7.83 32.66
C CYS A 912 45.76 8.91 33.64
N VAL A 913 46.60 9.84 33.18
CA VAL A 913 47.04 11.01 33.98
C VAL A 913 46.36 12.32 33.58
N ALA A 914 45.50 12.30 32.57
CA ALA A 914 44.72 13.47 32.16
C ALA A 914 43.77 13.91 33.27
N LYS A 915 43.68 15.21 33.51
CA LYS A 915 42.72 15.82 34.44
C LYS A 915 41.56 16.49 33.70
N THR A 916 41.79 16.95 32.48
CA THR A 916 40.78 17.58 31.61
C THR A 916 40.79 16.97 30.21
N GLU A 917 39.79 17.29 29.38
CA GLU A 917 39.77 16.85 27.98
C GLU A 917 40.93 17.45 27.16
N ASP A 918 41.43 18.63 27.55
CA ASP A 918 42.53 19.33 26.87
C ASP A 918 43.91 18.66 27.03
N ASP A 919 44.02 17.74 28.00
CA ASP A 919 45.21 16.92 28.23
C ASP A 919 45.32 15.75 27.22
N ARG A 920 44.33 15.60 26.32
CA ARG A 920 44.31 14.57 25.28
C ARG A 920 45.14 15.02 24.08
N ARG A 921 46.37 14.53 24.00
CA ARG A 921 47.27 14.81 22.87
C ARG A 921 47.90 13.52 22.38
N TYR A 922 48.13 13.42 21.08
CA TYR A 922 48.88 12.30 20.54
C TYR A 922 50.33 12.36 21.03
N ILE A 923 50.97 11.18 21.14
CA ILE A 923 52.42 11.10 21.31
C ILE A 923 53.14 11.79 20.14
N ASP A 924 54.32 12.35 20.42
CA ASP A 924 55.08 13.12 19.42
C ASP A 924 55.37 12.27 18.17
N GLY A 925 55.15 12.85 16.98
CA GLY A 925 55.41 12.22 15.68
C GLY A 925 54.20 11.56 15.00
N ILE A 926 52.99 11.68 15.55
CA ILE A 926 51.75 11.28 14.89
C ILE A 926 51.14 12.46 14.12
N ASP A 927 50.77 12.26 12.85
CA ASP A 927 50.03 13.24 12.06
C ASP A 927 48.58 13.36 12.59
N GLU A 928 48.32 14.42 13.36
CA GLU A 928 47.02 14.70 13.98
C GLU A 928 45.89 14.89 12.95
N VAL A 929 46.20 15.25 11.71
CA VAL A 929 45.21 15.44 10.62
C VAL A 929 44.71 14.10 10.08
N ARG A 930 45.57 13.06 10.12
CA ARG A 930 45.25 11.72 9.61
C ARG A 930 44.96 10.70 10.70
N ALA A 931 45.27 11.02 11.96
CA ALA A 931 45.00 10.17 13.10
C ALA A 931 43.53 10.30 13.55
N PRO A 932 42.85 9.19 13.91
CA PRO A 932 41.48 9.23 14.39
C PRO A 932 41.40 9.77 15.83
N GLU A 933 40.48 10.69 16.10
CA GLU A 933 40.33 11.46 17.34
C GLU A 933 40.49 10.63 18.63
N LEU A 934 41.28 11.14 19.59
CA LEU A 934 41.50 10.52 20.91
C LEU A 934 40.24 10.59 21.78
N THR A 935 39.34 9.62 21.60
CA THR A 935 38.14 9.48 22.43
C THR A 935 38.39 8.55 23.62
N CYS A 936 38.10 9.01 24.84
CA CYS A 936 38.24 8.18 26.05
C CYS A 936 37.35 6.91 26.05
N GLY A 937 36.33 6.87 25.18
CA GLY A 937 35.48 5.70 24.95
C GLY A 937 36.13 4.60 24.10
N ALA A 938 37.33 4.81 23.54
CA ALA A 938 38.06 3.84 22.72
C ALA A 938 39.36 3.40 23.41
N PRO A 939 39.35 2.37 24.27
CA PRO A 939 40.50 2.03 25.13
C PRO A 939 41.80 1.74 24.38
N LEU A 940 41.71 1.20 23.15
CA LEU A 940 42.87 0.88 22.32
C LEU A 940 43.56 2.13 21.74
N ALA A 941 42.85 3.27 21.63
CA ALA A 941 43.45 4.54 21.22
C ALA A 941 44.40 5.12 22.28
N CYS A 942 44.22 4.71 23.55
CA CYS A 942 45.02 5.23 24.66
C CYS A 942 46.52 4.95 24.49
N PHE A 943 46.95 3.86 23.82
CA PHE A 943 48.37 3.56 23.59
C PHE A 943 49.13 4.63 22.78
N PHE A 944 48.39 5.52 22.11
CA PHE A 944 48.91 6.63 21.31
C PHE A 944 48.65 8.00 21.94
N CYS A 945 48.08 8.06 23.14
CA CYS A 945 47.84 9.28 23.90
C CYS A 945 49.03 9.59 24.83
N LYS A 946 49.45 10.86 24.92
CA LYS A 946 50.48 11.32 25.88
C LYS A 946 50.09 11.12 27.34
N SER A 947 48.79 11.13 27.61
CA SER A 947 48.24 10.97 28.96
C SER A 947 48.08 9.51 29.38
N PHE A 948 48.48 8.56 28.54
CA PHE A 948 48.54 7.15 28.90
C PHE A 948 49.78 6.83 29.73
N GLY A 949 49.62 5.96 30.72
CA GLY A 949 50.74 5.43 31.49
C GLY A 949 50.52 4.03 32.05
N ILE A 950 51.56 3.48 32.66
CA ILE A 950 51.57 2.22 33.40
C ILE A 950 52.33 2.41 34.72
N PHE A 951 51.92 1.69 35.77
CA PHE A 951 52.70 1.59 37.00
C PHE A 951 53.84 0.59 36.85
N ASN A 952 54.85 0.72 37.70
CA ASN A 952 55.97 -0.20 37.78
C ASN A 952 55.61 -1.46 38.58
N ASN A 953 54.58 -2.17 38.15
CA ASN A 953 54.02 -3.32 38.87
C ASN A 953 53.61 -4.45 37.91
N TYR A 954 53.22 -5.58 38.51
CA TYR A 954 52.77 -6.75 37.78
C TYR A 954 51.43 -6.53 37.09
N GLU A 955 50.49 -5.87 37.77
CA GLU A 955 49.09 -5.75 37.34
C GLU A 955 48.95 -4.96 36.03
N ASP A 956 49.72 -3.90 35.84
CA ASP A 956 49.61 -3.08 34.62
C ASP A 956 50.32 -3.76 33.43
N ILE A 957 51.45 -4.45 33.67
CA ILE A 957 52.13 -5.27 32.64
C ILE A 957 51.25 -6.45 32.21
N HIS A 958 50.62 -7.12 33.17
CA HIS A 958 49.67 -8.20 32.91
C HIS A 958 48.46 -7.74 32.14
N ARG A 959 47.94 -6.55 32.43
CA ARG A 959 46.84 -5.95 31.66
C ARG A 959 47.21 -5.65 30.22
N ILE A 960 48.33 -4.99 29.94
CA ILE A 960 48.72 -4.66 28.56
C ILE A 960 49.05 -5.90 27.74
N LEU A 961 49.66 -6.92 28.34
CA LEU A 961 49.91 -8.19 27.66
C LEU A 961 48.61 -8.99 27.44
N SER A 962 47.63 -8.88 28.35
CA SER A 962 46.29 -9.46 28.17
C SER A 962 45.54 -8.82 26.98
N VAL A 963 45.72 -7.51 26.76
CA VAL A 963 45.20 -6.82 25.55
C VAL A 963 45.82 -7.41 24.29
N ALA A 964 47.14 -7.62 24.28
CA ALA A 964 47.84 -8.21 23.13
C ALA A 964 47.37 -9.66 22.86
N ALA A 965 47.16 -10.46 23.91
CA ALA A 965 46.62 -11.81 23.80
C ALA A 965 45.19 -11.83 23.25
N TYR A 966 44.32 -10.93 23.73
CA TYR A 966 42.96 -10.75 23.20
C TYR A 966 42.97 -10.41 21.71
N ILE A 967 43.81 -9.47 21.28
CA ILE A 967 43.94 -9.07 19.87
C ILE A 967 44.38 -10.26 19.00
N LYS A 968 45.36 -11.04 19.47
CA LYS A 968 45.81 -12.26 18.78
C LYS A 968 44.69 -13.31 18.69
N PHE A 969 43.95 -13.53 19.78
CA PHE A 969 42.82 -14.47 19.82
C PHE A 969 41.70 -14.06 18.84
N GLN A 970 41.31 -12.79 18.84
CA GLN A 970 40.32 -12.25 17.91
C GLN A 970 40.76 -12.38 16.44
N SER A 971 42.06 -12.24 16.17
CA SER A 971 42.63 -12.37 14.82
C SER A 971 42.60 -13.81 14.30
N ILE A 972 42.85 -14.79 15.16
CA ILE A 972 42.90 -16.22 14.79
C ILE A 972 41.50 -16.77 14.48
N GLN A 973 40.47 -16.38 15.26
CA GLN A 973 39.11 -16.92 15.13
C GLN A 973 38.31 -16.37 13.94
N LYS A 974 38.75 -15.26 13.31
CA LYS A 974 38.08 -14.63 12.14
C LYS A 974 38.76 -14.96 10.81
N SER A 975 39.24 -16.19 10.67
CA SER A 975 40.19 -16.73 9.67
C SER A 975 39.96 -16.48 8.17
N GLN A 976 38.86 -15.84 7.74
CA GLN A 976 38.59 -15.56 6.32
C GLN A 976 39.20 -14.23 5.81
N ALA A 977 39.80 -13.40 6.67
CA ALA A 977 40.39 -12.10 6.30
C ALA A 977 41.72 -11.82 7.03
N LEU A 978 42.62 -12.81 7.07
CA LEU A 978 43.87 -12.77 7.83
C LEU A 978 44.76 -11.56 7.48
N GLU A 979 44.81 -11.17 6.19
CA GLU A 979 45.57 -9.98 5.74
C GLU A 979 44.94 -8.68 6.23
N ILE A 980 43.62 -8.49 6.04
CA ILE A 980 42.92 -7.25 6.39
C ILE A 980 42.83 -7.07 7.92
N HIS A 981 42.73 -8.16 8.69
CA HIS A 981 42.71 -8.10 10.15
C HIS A 981 44.11 -7.89 10.72
N GLY A 982 45.12 -8.57 10.18
CA GLY A 982 46.52 -8.37 10.54
C GLY A 982 46.94 -6.91 10.36
N GLU A 983 46.68 -6.34 9.18
CA GLU A 983 47.00 -4.94 8.88
C GLU A 983 46.35 -3.91 9.84
N LYS A 984 45.17 -4.23 10.40
CA LYS A 984 44.40 -3.31 11.26
C LYS A 984 44.92 -3.25 12.70
N PHE A 985 45.33 -4.38 13.26
CA PHE A 985 45.67 -4.49 14.68
C PHE A 985 47.17 -4.59 14.96
N LEU A 986 47.99 -4.88 13.94
CA LEU A 986 49.46 -4.90 14.03
C LEU A 986 50.06 -3.64 14.68
N PRO A 987 49.61 -2.40 14.37
CA PRO A 987 50.18 -1.20 15.00
C PRO A 987 50.03 -1.13 16.52
N ILE A 988 48.92 -1.65 17.07
CA ILE A 988 48.70 -1.67 18.52
C ILE A 988 49.56 -2.73 19.18
N VAL A 989 49.65 -3.93 18.57
CA VAL A 989 50.51 -5.00 19.07
C VAL A 989 51.97 -4.55 19.07
N ALA A 990 52.43 -3.93 17.97
CA ALA A 990 53.77 -3.35 17.87
C ALA A 990 54.01 -2.28 18.97
N ARG A 991 53.03 -1.41 19.24
CA ARG A 991 53.15 -0.41 20.29
C ARG A 991 53.22 -1.01 21.70
N ILE A 992 52.44 -2.04 21.98
CA ILE A 992 52.50 -2.77 23.26
C ILE A 992 53.87 -3.43 23.41
N GLU A 993 54.38 -4.07 22.35
CA GLU A 993 55.70 -4.69 22.32
C GLU A 993 56.82 -3.67 22.56
N GLU A 994 56.75 -2.48 21.96
CA GLU A 994 57.66 -1.36 22.24
C GLU A 994 57.65 -0.96 23.72
N ILE A 995 56.45 -0.78 24.31
CA ILE A 995 56.30 -0.39 25.71
C ILE A 995 56.86 -1.48 26.65
N VAL A 996 56.55 -2.74 26.38
CA VAL A 996 57.01 -3.89 27.18
C VAL A 996 58.52 -4.07 27.07
N GLU A 997 59.09 -3.95 25.88
CA GLU A 997 60.53 -4.09 25.68
C GLU A 997 61.31 -2.91 26.29
N ALA A 998 60.76 -1.70 26.21
CA ALA A 998 61.30 -0.53 26.90
C ALA A 998 61.20 -0.67 28.43
N PHE A 999 60.13 -1.25 28.96
CA PHE A 999 59.96 -1.54 30.39
C PHE A 999 60.97 -2.59 30.89
N LYS A 1000 61.09 -3.70 30.16
CA LYS A 1000 61.98 -4.84 30.45
C LYS A 1000 63.45 -4.43 30.52
N LYS A 1001 63.89 -3.47 29.69
CA LYS A 1001 65.28 -2.97 29.65
C LYS A 1001 65.66 -2.09 30.84
N ARG A 1002 64.71 -1.68 31.70
CA ARG A 1002 64.98 -0.76 32.82
C ARG A 1002 65.69 -1.41 34.00
N SER A 1003 65.35 -2.65 34.34
CA SER A 1003 65.92 -3.34 35.50
C SER A 1003 65.67 -4.85 35.45
N LYS A 1004 66.43 -5.61 36.25
CA LYS A 1004 66.22 -7.05 36.44
C LYS A 1004 64.82 -7.36 36.98
N ALA A 1005 64.33 -6.57 37.94
CA ALA A 1005 62.99 -6.72 38.51
C ALA A 1005 61.88 -6.48 37.46
N ALA A 1006 62.04 -5.49 36.58
CA ALA A 1006 61.09 -5.25 35.48
C ALA A 1006 61.06 -6.42 34.49
N LYS A 1007 62.21 -7.02 34.20
CA LYS A 1007 62.31 -8.23 33.37
C LYS A 1007 61.59 -9.43 34.00
N GLU A 1008 61.73 -9.63 35.30
CA GLU A 1008 61.04 -10.69 36.04
C GLU A 1008 59.52 -10.50 36.04
N ILE A 1009 59.03 -9.26 36.18
CA ILE A 1009 57.60 -8.93 36.07
C ILE A 1009 57.03 -9.32 34.71
N VAL A 1010 57.70 -8.92 33.61
CA VAL A 1010 57.27 -9.25 32.24
C VAL A 1010 57.26 -10.77 32.01
N GLN A 1011 58.29 -11.48 32.47
CA GLN A 1011 58.38 -12.94 32.34
C GLN A 1011 57.27 -13.65 33.13
N ARG A 1012 57.03 -13.23 34.38
CA ARG A 1012 55.96 -13.79 35.21
C ARG A 1012 54.60 -13.59 34.56
N SER A 1013 54.35 -12.38 34.05
CA SER A 1013 53.08 -12.06 33.39
C SER A 1013 52.88 -12.83 32.09
N SER A 1014 53.93 -12.96 31.26
CA SER A 1014 53.85 -13.74 30.02
C SER A 1014 53.48 -15.20 30.29
N ARG A 1015 54.10 -15.82 31.30
CA ARG A 1015 53.77 -17.20 31.72
C ARG A 1015 52.35 -17.35 32.27
N SER A 1016 51.81 -16.33 32.93
CA SER A 1016 50.42 -16.34 33.42
C SER A 1016 49.44 -16.30 32.23
N ILE A 1017 49.71 -15.45 31.24
CA ILE A 1017 48.91 -15.35 30.02
C ILE A 1017 48.96 -16.64 29.18
N GLU A 1018 50.13 -17.28 29.07
CA GLU A 1018 50.28 -18.58 28.41
C GLU A 1018 49.43 -19.69 29.06
N LYS A 1019 49.13 -19.56 30.36
CA LYS A 1019 48.25 -20.47 31.11
C LYS A 1019 46.77 -20.10 31.00
N GLY A 1020 46.41 -19.07 30.23
CA GLY A 1020 45.06 -18.57 30.06
C GLY A 1020 44.58 -17.60 31.15
N ASP A 1021 45.47 -17.20 32.07
CA ASP A 1021 45.17 -16.26 33.15
C ASP A 1021 45.36 -14.82 32.63
N LEU A 1022 44.26 -14.24 32.14
CA LEU A 1022 44.18 -12.88 31.58
C LEU A 1022 43.60 -11.91 32.63
N ASP A 1023 43.87 -10.60 32.46
CA ASP A 1023 43.23 -9.56 33.28
C ASP A 1023 41.69 -9.76 33.23
N PRO A 1024 40.97 -9.66 34.37
CA PRO A 1024 39.56 -10.03 34.45
C PRO A 1024 38.65 -9.34 33.42
N PHE A 1025 38.96 -8.09 33.06
CA PHE A 1025 38.20 -7.38 32.03
C PHE A 1025 38.39 -8.03 30.66
N TRP A 1026 39.62 -8.36 30.28
CA TRP A 1026 39.95 -8.95 28.98
C TRP A 1026 39.57 -10.41 28.89
N LEU A 1027 39.64 -11.16 30.00
CA LEU A 1027 39.11 -12.52 30.07
C LEU A 1027 37.60 -12.56 29.77
N ALA A 1028 36.83 -11.63 30.35
CA ALA A 1028 35.39 -11.53 30.08
C ALA A 1028 35.08 -11.24 28.60
N GLN A 1029 35.94 -10.46 27.91
CA GLN A 1029 35.81 -10.20 26.47
C GLN A 1029 36.14 -11.44 25.63
N VAL A 1030 37.16 -12.22 26.00
CA VAL A 1030 37.49 -13.50 25.34
C VAL A 1030 36.35 -14.51 25.50
N ASN A 1031 35.82 -14.67 26.72
CA ASN A 1031 34.70 -15.57 26.97
C ASN A 1031 33.44 -15.15 26.21
N SER A 1032 33.14 -13.85 26.15
CA SER A 1032 32.02 -13.33 25.36
C SER A 1032 32.18 -13.63 23.86
N LEU A 1033 33.42 -13.66 23.34
CA LEU A 1033 33.68 -14.06 21.96
C LEU A 1033 33.51 -15.58 21.75
N LEU A 1034 33.96 -16.40 22.70
CA LEU A 1034 33.78 -17.86 22.67
C LEU A 1034 32.29 -18.24 22.70
N ASP A 1035 31.51 -17.66 23.62
CA ASP A 1035 30.07 -17.88 23.72
C ASP A 1035 29.32 -17.49 22.43
N ALA A 1036 29.82 -16.46 21.73
CA ALA A 1036 29.23 -16.02 20.46
C ALA A 1036 29.55 -16.98 19.30
N ILE A 1037 30.67 -17.72 19.37
CA ILE A 1037 31.09 -18.71 18.37
C ILE A 1037 30.36 -20.04 18.57
N GLU A 1038 30.09 -20.47 19.81
CA GLU A 1038 29.36 -21.73 20.08
C GLU A 1038 27.87 -21.70 19.67
N VAL A 1039 27.32 -20.51 19.41
CA VAL A 1039 25.90 -20.31 19.05
C VAL A 1039 25.70 -20.08 17.53
N SER A 1040 26.79 -20.00 16.75
CA SER A 1040 26.78 -19.92 15.28
C SER A 1040 27.05 -21.28 14.64
#